data_AF-A0A975S6R1-F1
#
_entry.id   AF-A0A975S6R1-F1
#
_cell.length_a   1.000
_cell.length_b   1.000
_cell.length_c   1.000
_cell.angle_alpha   90.00
_cell.angle_beta   90.00
_cell.angle_gamma   90.00
#
_symmetry.space_group_name_H-M   'P 1'
#
loop_
_entity.id
_entity.type
_entity.pdbx_description
1 polymer ?
#
loop_
_entity_poly.entity_id
_entity_poly.type
_entity_poly.pdbx_seq_one_letter_code
_entity_poly.pdbx_strand_id
1 'polypeptide(L)'
;MATEITFDSIAASGRAIVEAHKGKKGFDEGIRRLLSELYPDNAHFIYELLQNAEDARATVVEFELHDSDLEVRHNGARVFSLKDIDSITNIGDSTKQDDPTQIGKFGVGFKAVYSYTSRPEIRSGTHAFAIEELFINERIAGEARMGWTSFRFPFNRQEKPARVAVEEISRGLVELDEKTLLFLNYIGTVTYTLPDGTLGIIERRDLDGQAITIEKSEGDVIVESHWLRLIGPASIEHDGSHPLSVAAAFRLKMSEQVKPKRGKQKDGGNAPADLTRSIVPLDQGDVSIYFPAIKESSGFKFHIHAPFASTVARDSVRADPGNVQLIEDIGALIVDALPRLRDEGLIDDNFLATLPNHDDPIAYPYSLLRNATTHAFNELEITPMRGGGYAPARSMVSSPGEFRNWLAEGDLPFLLGMAGIEGGEAPHWIRDRDGRPGRFLAGLDTIEFAWPELGAALRECRDVGDADSSHLRGWVDWLAAKSDSSIVNLYQLLGRGYSTQLMHFHGVLPLIPLVRIARRGKNEHVRGPETHLPSNAKDKSQNRVRAEVAYFDDDEDQTRAANLQVFYRAAGVRRWDETARIEARLKPYRVRNRPMPEGGQVKKHLDDVGAFTQYALTHRESARRLFRDVPFLVSPLPGGPLTWISPGESYLDLPYRTTGLSSLYPSVLYDEDGDFYEEPYPVAGYYLEIDGFEDFLGLVGSIVGIKITDSNVFNNPLLKREWWKNYRHSVHTEMVDWDIENLDKIIASGDPNLIRTLWSAVVDARADKATAIYRANKSARSYSFYSRLVQKLKSKAWVLDGNGDLRRPSEVTIDGLPDDWERPSASSLVHKLDFGAELAERHQKAEGVSDFLREEGLDGGIDLLREAKNAGIPFTAILDFISEQALVHRFPESASGDPGRRSTVAAQDALTAPVYQSELRLRSVIDGQGQAGGESRGYLQGQYTSDVGEMFCQACQKPLPFKVGGRWYFESVRFINGRKQAHAANAMALCPLCAALYKHTRETSNEALLAVLSHIEVKEGQGLVEIPLILNGKRIKIQFTGKHAIDLQSALRVAGDERATTATVSN
;
A
#
# COMPACT_ATOMS: atom_id res chain seq x y z
N MET A 1 -92.42 6.97 -18.87
CA MET A 1 -92.99 6.22 -17.74
C MET A 1 -91.97 5.16 -17.39
N ALA A 2 -91.39 5.20 -16.19
CA ALA A 2 -90.44 4.17 -15.75
C ALA A 2 -91.23 2.88 -15.48
N THR A 3 -90.91 1.81 -16.20
CA THR A 3 -91.45 0.48 -15.97
C THR A 3 -91.09 0.05 -14.55
N GLU A 4 -92.10 -0.26 -13.74
CA GLU A 4 -91.91 -0.74 -12.36
C GLU A 4 -91.14 -2.07 -12.38
N ILE A 5 -90.01 -2.14 -11.65
CA ILE A 5 -89.17 -3.34 -11.60
C ILE A 5 -89.92 -4.42 -10.82
N THR A 6 -90.28 -5.50 -11.50
CA THR A 6 -90.90 -6.71 -10.94
C THR A 6 -90.06 -7.93 -11.29
N PHE A 7 -90.22 -9.04 -10.56
CA PHE A 7 -89.49 -10.27 -10.86
C PHE A 7 -89.71 -10.73 -12.32
N ASP A 8 -90.95 -10.62 -12.81
CA ASP A 8 -91.32 -11.05 -14.16
C ASP A 8 -90.81 -10.08 -15.23
N SER A 9 -90.72 -8.77 -14.94
CA SER A 9 -90.13 -7.80 -15.86
C SER A 9 -88.62 -7.99 -16.01
N ILE A 10 -87.92 -8.35 -14.93
CA ILE A 10 -86.49 -8.70 -14.99
C ILE A 10 -86.31 -9.95 -15.86
N ALA A 11 -87.15 -10.97 -15.66
CA ALA A 11 -87.09 -12.20 -16.45
C ALA A 11 -87.38 -11.96 -17.94
N ALA A 12 -88.32 -11.07 -18.24
CA ALA A 12 -88.62 -10.66 -19.61
C ALA A 12 -87.45 -9.89 -20.25
N SER A 13 -86.79 -9.01 -19.49
CA SER A 13 -85.58 -8.30 -19.94
C SER A 13 -84.44 -9.27 -20.26
N GLY A 14 -84.17 -10.22 -19.34
CA GLY A 14 -83.18 -11.28 -19.55
C GLY A 14 -83.46 -12.13 -20.79
N ARG A 15 -84.73 -12.52 -21.01
CA ARG A 15 -85.15 -13.23 -22.23
C ARG A 15 -84.91 -12.41 -23.49
N ALA A 16 -85.21 -11.11 -23.48
CA ALA A 16 -84.96 -10.23 -24.61
C ALA A 16 -83.46 -10.12 -24.94
N ILE A 17 -82.58 -10.05 -23.92
CA ILE A 17 -81.12 -10.07 -24.10
C ILE A 17 -80.69 -11.38 -24.78
N VAL A 18 -81.16 -12.52 -24.28
CA VAL A 18 -80.85 -13.85 -24.82
C VAL A 18 -81.35 -13.99 -26.27
N GLU A 19 -82.61 -13.63 -26.54
CA GLU A 19 -83.20 -13.72 -27.89
C GLU A 19 -82.51 -12.80 -28.90
N ALA A 20 -82.14 -11.58 -28.51
CA ALA A 20 -81.39 -10.65 -29.36
C ALA A 20 -80.01 -11.21 -29.78
N HIS A 21 -79.46 -12.15 -29.00
CA HIS A 21 -78.14 -12.72 -29.22
C HIS A 21 -78.15 -14.18 -29.70
N LYS A 22 -79.28 -14.90 -29.61
CA LYS A 22 -79.46 -16.28 -30.13
C LYS A 22 -79.12 -16.44 -31.63
N GLY A 23 -79.14 -15.36 -32.41
CA GLY A 23 -78.75 -15.34 -33.83
C GLY A 23 -77.27 -15.09 -34.14
N LYS A 24 -76.45 -14.66 -33.16
CA LYS A 24 -75.02 -14.37 -33.35
C LYS A 24 -74.20 -15.60 -32.95
N LYS A 25 -73.60 -16.30 -33.93
CA LYS A 25 -72.70 -17.44 -33.65
C LYS A 25 -71.60 -17.04 -32.65
N GLY A 26 -71.54 -17.75 -31.51
CA GLY A 26 -70.46 -17.62 -30.52
C GLY A 26 -70.65 -16.53 -29.47
N PHE A 27 -71.85 -15.94 -29.28
CA PHE A 27 -72.06 -14.94 -28.23
C PHE A 27 -71.88 -15.51 -26.80
N ASP A 28 -72.59 -16.59 -26.47
CA ASP A 28 -72.47 -17.25 -25.16
C ASP A 28 -71.07 -17.78 -24.92
N GLU A 29 -70.46 -18.36 -25.96
CA GLU A 29 -69.09 -18.88 -25.92
C GLU A 29 -68.07 -17.74 -25.77
N GLY A 30 -68.33 -16.58 -26.36
CA GLY A 30 -67.55 -15.35 -26.22
C GLY A 30 -67.60 -14.77 -24.81
N ILE A 31 -68.78 -14.68 -24.17
CA ILE A 31 -68.90 -14.25 -22.78
C ILE A 31 -68.22 -15.24 -21.84
N ARG A 32 -68.43 -16.55 -22.05
CA ARG A 32 -67.79 -17.59 -21.22
C ARG A 32 -66.27 -17.59 -21.37
N ARG A 33 -65.76 -17.40 -22.58
CA ARG A 33 -64.33 -17.25 -22.85
C ARG A 33 -63.78 -16.00 -22.17
N LEU A 34 -64.48 -14.86 -22.28
CA LEU A 34 -64.12 -13.63 -21.58
C LEU A 34 -64.06 -13.84 -20.06
N LEU A 35 -65.05 -14.51 -19.45
CA LEU A 35 -65.05 -14.82 -18.02
C LEU A 35 -63.89 -15.75 -17.63
N SER A 36 -63.53 -16.71 -18.48
CA SER A 36 -62.38 -17.61 -18.27
C SER A 36 -61.04 -16.89 -18.45
N GLU A 37 -60.96 -15.89 -19.33
CA GLU A 37 -59.77 -15.04 -19.54
C GLU A 37 -59.61 -14.00 -18.43
N LEU A 38 -60.72 -13.48 -17.88
CA LEU A 38 -60.73 -12.51 -16.77
C LEU A 38 -60.45 -13.16 -15.41
N TYR A 39 -60.80 -14.44 -15.23
CA TYR A 39 -60.52 -15.22 -14.02
C TYR A 39 -59.81 -16.54 -14.39
N PRO A 40 -58.52 -16.47 -14.76
CA PRO A 40 -57.75 -17.66 -15.16
C PRO A 40 -57.44 -18.59 -13.98
N ASP A 41 -57.50 -18.09 -12.74
CA ASP A 41 -57.30 -18.89 -11.54
C ASP A 41 -58.56 -19.72 -11.21
N ASN A 42 -58.33 -21.01 -11.02
CA ASN A 42 -59.36 -21.94 -10.59
C ASN A 42 -59.87 -21.54 -9.19
N ALA A 43 -61.19 -21.57 -8.99
CA ALA A 43 -61.91 -21.21 -7.77
C ALA A 43 -61.85 -19.75 -7.26
N HIS A 44 -61.37 -18.76 -8.03
CA HIS A 44 -61.36 -17.34 -7.62
C HIS A 44 -62.73 -16.77 -7.19
N PHE A 45 -63.83 -17.36 -7.68
CA PHE A 45 -65.19 -16.97 -7.30
C PHE A 45 -65.48 -17.12 -5.79
N ILE A 46 -64.70 -17.94 -5.05
CA ILE A 46 -64.81 -18.08 -3.59
C ILE A 46 -64.63 -16.71 -2.91
N TYR A 47 -63.62 -15.94 -3.31
CA TYR A 47 -63.36 -14.60 -2.77
C TYR A 47 -64.46 -13.60 -3.14
N GLU A 48 -65.04 -13.71 -4.33
CA GLU A 48 -66.19 -12.88 -4.75
C GLU A 48 -67.44 -13.20 -3.92
N LEU A 49 -67.68 -14.47 -3.58
CA LEU A 49 -68.78 -14.85 -2.68
C LEU A 49 -68.55 -14.37 -1.25
N LEU A 50 -67.30 -14.45 -0.74
CA LEU A 50 -66.94 -13.89 0.56
C LEU A 50 -67.16 -12.37 0.58
N GLN A 51 -66.79 -11.66 -0.48
CA GLN A 51 -67.03 -10.22 -0.55
C GLN A 51 -68.53 -9.89 -0.60
N ASN A 52 -69.33 -10.63 -1.37
CA ASN A 52 -70.78 -10.43 -1.38
C ASN A 52 -71.40 -10.64 0.01
N ALA A 53 -70.89 -11.62 0.77
CA ALA A 53 -71.28 -11.84 2.14
C ALA A 53 -70.81 -10.70 3.07
N GLU A 54 -69.60 -10.19 2.89
CA GLU A 54 -69.03 -9.04 3.62
C GLU A 54 -69.86 -7.77 3.38
N ASP A 55 -70.25 -7.49 2.13
CA ASP A 55 -71.11 -6.36 1.74
C ASP A 55 -72.53 -6.50 2.34
N ALA A 56 -73.00 -7.74 2.49
CA ALA A 56 -74.23 -8.06 3.21
C ALA A 56 -74.06 -8.03 4.75
N ARG A 57 -72.86 -7.70 5.24
CA ARG A 57 -72.46 -7.69 6.66
C ARG A 57 -72.66 -9.03 7.36
N ALA A 58 -72.38 -10.12 6.65
CA ALA A 58 -72.33 -11.44 7.24
C ALA A 58 -71.22 -11.51 8.28
N THR A 59 -71.46 -12.27 9.35
CA THR A 59 -70.43 -12.61 10.34
C THR A 59 -69.90 -14.02 10.14
N VAL A 60 -70.72 -14.89 9.53
CA VAL A 60 -70.40 -16.30 9.25
C VAL A 60 -70.72 -16.63 7.79
N VAL A 61 -69.79 -17.32 7.14
CA VAL A 61 -69.97 -17.93 5.81
C VAL A 61 -69.67 -19.42 5.88
N GLU A 62 -70.50 -20.24 5.24
CA GLU A 62 -70.39 -21.70 5.18
C GLU A 62 -70.30 -22.16 3.72
N PHE A 63 -69.31 -22.98 3.39
CA PHE A 63 -69.20 -23.68 2.11
C PHE A 63 -69.41 -25.17 2.32
N GLU A 64 -70.28 -25.81 1.55
CA GLU A 64 -70.48 -27.25 1.60
C GLU A 64 -70.31 -27.83 0.19
N LEU A 65 -69.20 -28.52 -0.02
CA LEU A 65 -68.83 -29.10 -1.30
C LEU A 65 -69.25 -30.57 -1.36
N HIS A 66 -70.15 -30.88 -2.28
CA HIS A 66 -70.59 -32.25 -2.58
C HIS A 66 -70.02 -32.73 -3.92
N ASP A 67 -70.16 -34.01 -4.22
CA ASP A 67 -69.72 -34.59 -5.51
C ASP A 67 -70.44 -33.97 -6.73
N SER A 68 -71.64 -33.42 -6.54
CA SER A 68 -72.50 -32.91 -7.61
C SER A 68 -72.73 -31.39 -7.60
N ASP A 69 -72.45 -30.71 -6.50
CA ASP A 69 -72.74 -29.29 -6.34
C ASP A 69 -71.96 -28.65 -5.18
N LEU A 70 -71.87 -27.31 -5.20
CA LEU A 70 -71.39 -26.50 -4.09
C LEU A 70 -72.56 -25.69 -3.50
N GLU A 71 -72.78 -25.80 -2.21
CA GLU A 71 -73.68 -24.91 -1.46
C GLU A 71 -72.87 -23.86 -0.69
N VAL A 72 -73.30 -22.59 -0.72
CA VAL A 72 -72.67 -21.50 0.01
C VAL A 72 -73.73 -20.73 0.78
N ARG A 73 -73.55 -20.56 2.09
CA ARG A 73 -74.52 -19.89 2.96
C ARG A 73 -73.85 -18.78 3.74
N HIS A 74 -74.56 -17.68 3.99
CA HIS A 74 -74.10 -16.65 4.90
C HIS A 74 -75.25 -16.02 5.67
N ASN A 75 -74.95 -15.51 6.87
CA ASN A 75 -75.93 -14.89 7.78
C ASN A 75 -76.01 -13.36 7.65
N GLY A 76 -75.80 -12.86 6.43
CA GLY A 76 -75.85 -11.41 6.16
C GLY A 76 -77.23 -10.82 6.47
N ALA A 77 -77.26 -9.66 7.11
CA ALA A 77 -78.52 -9.02 7.53
C ALA A 77 -79.34 -8.47 6.34
N ARG A 78 -78.67 -8.19 5.21
CA ARG A 78 -79.32 -7.70 3.98
C ARG A 78 -79.80 -8.88 3.13
N VAL A 79 -81.11 -8.95 2.89
CA VAL A 79 -81.73 -9.90 1.96
C VAL A 79 -81.75 -9.35 0.53
N PHE A 80 -81.84 -10.23 -0.48
CA PHE A 80 -81.96 -9.81 -1.87
C PHE A 80 -83.23 -8.99 -2.12
N SER A 81 -83.04 -7.82 -2.72
CA SER A 81 -84.11 -6.99 -3.28
C SER A 81 -84.30 -7.27 -4.78
N LEU A 82 -85.42 -6.82 -5.36
CA LEU A 82 -85.62 -6.90 -6.81
C LEU A 82 -84.51 -6.17 -7.60
N LYS A 83 -83.92 -5.11 -7.04
CA LYS A 83 -82.79 -4.41 -7.65
C LYS A 83 -81.52 -5.26 -7.66
N ASP A 84 -81.30 -6.06 -6.62
CA ASP A 84 -80.17 -6.98 -6.54
C ASP A 84 -80.34 -8.14 -7.54
N ILE A 85 -81.57 -8.63 -7.71
CA ILE A 85 -81.91 -9.64 -8.73
C ILE A 85 -81.69 -9.08 -10.13
N ASP A 86 -82.10 -7.84 -10.41
CA ASP A 86 -81.85 -7.19 -11.71
C ASP A 86 -80.34 -6.99 -11.95
N SER A 87 -79.61 -6.58 -10.91
CA SER A 87 -78.16 -6.32 -11.01
C SER A 87 -77.35 -7.60 -11.24
N ILE A 88 -77.71 -8.71 -10.59
CA ILE A 88 -76.98 -9.98 -10.71
C ILE A 88 -77.27 -10.70 -12.03
N THR A 89 -78.43 -10.46 -12.64
CA THR A 89 -78.82 -11.06 -13.94
C THR A 89 -78.41 -10.24 -15.15
N ASN A 90 -78.16 -8.94 -15.03
CA ASN A 90 -77.81 -8.09 -16.18
C ASN A 90 -76.30 -8.05 -16.50
N ILE A 91 -75.91 -7.51 -17.66
CA ILE A 91 -74.51 -7.12 -18.00
C ILE A 91 -74.56 -5.68 -18.55
N GLY A 92 -73.99 -4.73 -17.81
CA GLY A 92 -73.64 -3.43 -18.36
C GLY A 92 -74.56 -2.24 -18.09
N ASP A 93 -75.69 -2.39 -17.40
CA ASP A 93 -76.49 -1.24 -16.96
C ASP A 93 -76.13 -0.82 -15.52
N SER A 94 -75.03 -0.10 -15.38
CA SER A 94 -74.89 0.87 -14.29
C SER A 94 -74.74 2.26 -14.90
N THR A 95 -75.57 3.19 -14.47
CA THR A 95 -75.70 4.57 -14.96
C THR A 95 -74.49 5.48 -14.64
N LYS A 96 -73.27 4.92 -14.47
CA LYS A 96 -72.07 5.68 -14.11
C LYS A 96 -70.89 5.28 -15.01
N GLN A 97 -70.94 5.63 -16.30
CA GLN A 97 -69.84 5.33 -17.25
C GLN A 97 -68.50 5.99 -16.86
N ASP A 98 -68.48 7.06 -16.06
CA ASP A 98 -67.30 7.92 -15.92
C ASP A 98 -66.44 7.75 -14.64
N ASP A 99 -66.72 6.78 -13.77
CA ASP A 99 -65.94 6.59 -12.53
C ASP A 99 -65.06 5.33 -12.53
N PRO A 100 -63.73 5.45 -12.67
CA PRO A 100 -62.79 4.31 -12.68
C PRO A 100 -62.54 3.68 -11.29
N THR A 101 -63.05 4.27 -10.20
CA THR A 101 -62.83 3.80 -8.82
C THR A 101 -63.97 2.94 -8.26
N GLN A 102 -65.02 2.67 -9.04
CA GLN A 102 -66.16 1.88 -8.56
C GLN A 102 -65.86 0.38 -8.50
N ILE A 103 -65.66 -0.09 -7.28
CA ILE A 103 -65.78 -1.49 -6.88
C ILE A 103 -67.22 -1.94 -7.21
N GLY A 104 -67.37 -3.02 -7.99
CA GLY A 104 -68.67 -3.62 -8.31
C GLY A 104 -69.29 -3.29 -9.67
N LYS A 105 -68.54 -2.66 -10.60
CA LYS A 105 -69.09 -2.09 -11.85
C LYS A 105 -69.72 -3.03 -12.89
N PHE A 106 -69.86 -4.34 -12.65
CA PHE A 106 -70.34 -5.23 -13.72
C PHE A 106 -71.17 -6.46 -13.33
N GLY A 107 -71.40 -6.79 -12.07
CA GLY A 107 -71.94 -8.12 -11.72
C GLY A 107 -71.09 -9.29 -12.29
N VAL A 108 -69.88 -8.99 -12.80
CA VAL A 108 -68.95 -9.92 -13.46
C VAL A 108 -68.24 -10.79 -12.42
N GLY A 109 -68.08 -10.31 -11.18
CA GLY A 109 -67.56 -11.10 -10.06
C GLY A 109 -68.43 -12.33 -9.78
N PHE A 110 -69.74 -12.15 -9.60
CA PHE A 110 -70.66 -13.28 -9.44
C PHE A 110 -70.67 -14.18 -10.68
N LYS A 111 -70.56 -13.63 -11.89
CA LYS A 111 -70.57 -14.44 -13.12
C LYS A 111 -69.38 -15.41 -13.23
N ALA A 112 -68.35 -15.29 -12.41
CA ALA A 112 -67.27 -16.28 -12.30
C ALA A 112 -67.78 -17.68 -11.87
N VAL A 113 -68.92 -17.77 -11.18
CA VAL A 113 -69.52 -19.07 -10.81
C VAL A 113 -69.95 -19.90 -12.03
N TYR A 114 -70.20 -19.24 -13.18
CA TYR A 114 -70.56 -19.93 -14.42
C TYR A 114 -69.40 -20.73 -15.03
N SER A 115 -68.18 -20.61 -14.50
CA SER A 115 -67.09 -21.54 -14.79
C SER A 115 -67.35 -22.95 -14.23
N TYR A 116 -68.26 -23.09 -13.26
CA TYR A 116 -68.56 -24.35 -12.55
C TYR A 116 -70.02 -24.79 -12.68
N THR A 117 -70.96 -23.86 -12.85
CA THR A 117 -72.39 -24.16 -13.00
C THR A 117 -72.98 -23.53 -14.25
N SER A 118 -74.05 -24.11 -14.82
CA SER A 118 -74.88 -23.46 -15.85
C SER A 118 -76.15 -22.83 -15.30
N ARG A 119 -76.51 -23.13 -14.04
CA ARG A 119 -77.78 -22.73 -13.41
C ARG A 119 -77.60 -22.50 -11.91
N PRO A 120 -77.00 -21.36 -11.49
CA PRO A 120 -76.90 -21.02 -10.08
C PRO A 120 -78.30 -20.80 -9.48
N GLU A 121 -78.50 -21.29 -8.27
CA GLU A 121 -79.74 -21.12 -7.50
C GLU A 121 -79.47 -20.23 -6.29
N ILE A 122 -80.36 -19.28 -6.02
CA ILE A 122 -80.26 -18.34 -4.91
C ILE A 122 -81.56 -18.35 -4.11
N ARG A 123 -81.45 -18.43 -2.78
CA ARG A 123 -82.56 -18.28 -1.84
C ARG A 123 -82.16 -17.24 -0.80
N SER A 124 -82.96 -16.18 -0.68
CA SER A 124 -82.70 -15.06 0.24
C SER A 124 -84.01 -14.34 0.56
N GLY A 125 -84.39 -14.32 1.85
CA GLY A 125 -85.66 -13.73 2.28
C GLY A 125 -86.86 -14.33 1.54
N THR A 126 -87.67 -13.49 0.88
CA THR A 126 -88.86 -13.91 0.13
C THR A 126 -88.57 -14.31 -1.32
N HIS A 127 -87.30 -14.33 -1.74
CA HIS A 127 -86.89 -14.63 -3.11
C HIS A 127 -86.17 -15.98 -3.17
N ALA A 128 -86.70 -16.90 -3.98
CA ALA A 128 -86.06 -18.15 -4.37
C ALA A 128 -86.08 -18.24 -5.90
N PHE A 129 -84.91 -18.19 -6.52
CA PHE A 129 -84.79 -18.18 -7.98
C PHE A 129 -83.52 -18.86 -8.48
N ALA A 130 -83.57 -19.39 -9.70
CA ALA A 130 -82.41 -19.81 -10.47
C ALA A 130 -82.13 -18.79 -11.56
N ILE A 131 -80.88 -18.72 -12.02
CA ILE A 131 -80.52 -17.93 -13.20
C ILE A 131 -80.19 -18.89 -14.35
N GLU A 132 -80.96 -18.80 -15.43
CA GLU A 132 -80.78 -19.58 -16.64
C GLU A 132 -80.22 -18.72 -17.78
N GLU A 133 -79.49 -19.35 -18.72
CA GLU A 133 -78.88 -18.68 -19.87
C GLU A 133 -78.12 -17.38 -19.49
N LEU A 134 -77.48 -17.35 -18.31
CA LEU A 134 -76.77 -16.22 -17.68
C LEU A 134 -77.61 -14.98 -17.26
N PHE A 135 -78.81 -14.78 -17.83
CA PHE A 135 -79.58 -13.54 -17.68
C PHE A 135 -81.02 -13.72 -17.20
N ILE A 136 -81.58 -14.92 -17.25
CA ILE A 136 -83.01 -15.15 -17.03
C ILE A 136 -83.22 -15.62 -15.59
N ASN A 137 -83.89 -14.82 -14.76
CA ASN A 137 -84.34 -15.29 -13.45
C ASN A 137 -85.62 -16.16 -13.57
N GLU A 138 -85.60 -17.34 -12.96
CA GLU A 138 -86.72 -18.29 -12.89
C GLU A 138 -87.05 -18.58 -11.42
N ARG A 139 -88.33 -18.55 -11.03
CA ARG A 139 -88.72 -18.91 -9.65
C ARG A 139 -88.49 -20.40 -9.40
N ILE A 140 -87.92 -20.73 -8.25
CA ILE A 140 -87.74 -22.11 -7.80
C ILE A 140 -88.40 -22.35 -6.44
N ALA A 141 -88.61 -23.61 -6.10
CA ALA A 141 -89.13 -24.00 -4.79
C ALA A 141 -88.03 -24.02 -3.70
N GLY A 142 -88.47 -23.90 -2.44
CA GLY A 142 -87.63 -23.91 -1.25
C GLY A 142 -87.32 -22.52 -0.71
N GLU A 143 -86.80 -22.48 0.51
CA GLU A 143 -86.44 -21.27 1.24
C GLU A 143 -85.06 -21.45 1.87
N ALA A 144 -84.33 -20.35 2.06
CA ALA A 144 -83.11 -20.39 2.86
C ALA A 144 -83.45 -20.55 4.34
N ARG A 145 -82.47 -20.98 5.15
CA ARG A 145 -82.56 -20.91 6.61
C ARG A 145 -82.95 -19.49 7.04
N MET A 146 -83.85 -19.35 8.01
CA MET A 146 -84.30 -18.03 8.49
C MET A 146 -83.10 -17.15 8.88
N GLY A 147 -83.01 -15.96 8.27
CA GLY A 147 -81.89 -15.01 8.49
C GLY A 147 -80.62 -15.32 7.68
N TRP A 148 -80.66 -16.28 6.75
CA TRP A 148 -79.54 -16.64 5.89
C TRP A 148 -79.89 -16.43 4.42
N THR A 149 -78.83 -16.24 3.63
CA THR A 149 -78.88 -16.35 2.18
C THR A 149 -78.09 -17.59 1.78
N SER A 150 -78.62 -18.40 0.86
CA SER A 150 -77.98 -19.60 0.36
C SER A 150 -77.89 -19.59 -1.16
N PHE A 151 -76.71 -19.92 -1.67
CA PHE A 151 -76.41 -20.17 -3.06
C PHE A 151 -76.17 -21.66 -3.27
N ARG A 152 -76.69 -22.23 -4.35
CA ARG A 152 -76.36 -23.59 -4.78
C ARG A 152 -75.87 -23.56 -6.21
N PHE A 153 -74.75 -24.22 -6.46
CA PHE A 153 -74.09 -24.26 -7.76
C PHE A 153 -73.97 -25.73 -8.23
N PRO A 154 -74.98 -26.25 -8.95
CA PRO A 154 -74.91 -27.58 -9.54
C PRO A 154 -73.77 -27.69 -10.56
N PHE A 155 -72.96 -28.75 -10.51
CA PHE A 155 -71.90 -29.05 -11.48
C PHE A 155 -72.46 -29.68 -12.76
N ASN A 156 -73.41 -28.98 -13.38
CA ASN A 156 -74.18 -29.41 -14.54
C ASN A 156 -73.61 -28.91 -15.87
N ARG A 157 -72.34 -28.46 -15.89
CA ARG A 157 -71.65 -28.08 -17.13
C ARG A 157 -71.06 -29.29 -17.83
N GLN A 158 -71.29 -29.39 -19.13
CA GLN A 158 -70.72 -30.47 -19.94
C GLN A 158 -69.21 -30.26 -20.19
N GLU A 159 -68.75 -29.01 -20.30
CA GLU A 159 -67.35 -28.71 -20.62
C GLU A 159 -66.41 -28.84 -19.40
N LYS A 160 -66.95 -28.82 -18.18
CA LYS A 160 -66.20 -29.02 -16.93
C LYS A 160 -66.86 -30.13 -16.10
N PRO A 161 -66.35 -31.38 -16.17
CA PRO A 161 -66.90 -32.50 -15.40
C PRO A 161 -66.90 -32.23 -13.88
N ALA A 162 -67.90 -32.73 -13.17
CA ALA A 162 -68.06 -32.54 -11.72
C ALA A 162 -66.79 -32.90 -10.92
N ARG A 163 -66.11 -34.00 -11.28
CA ARG A 163 -64.84 -34.41 -10.65
C ARG A 163 -63.77 -33.31 -10.69
N VAL A 164 -63.65 -32.59 -11.82
CA VAL A 164 -62.67 -31.51 -11.98
C VAL A 164 -63.10 -30.28 -11.19
N ALA A 165 -64.40 -29.95 -11.21
CA ALA A 165 -64.96 -28.86 -10.39
C ALA A 165 -64.68 -29.09 -8.89
N VAL A 166 -64.93 -30.31 -8.40
CA VAL A 166 -64.65 -30.72 -7.02
C VAL A 166 -63.16 -30.60 -6.69
N GLU A 167 -62.27 -31.12 -7.54
CA GLU A 167 -60.81 -31.03 -7.32
C GLU A 167 -60.32 -29.57 -7.26
N GLU A 168 -60.83 -28.70 -8.13
CA GLU A 168 -60.47 -27.28 -8.18
C GLU A 168 -61.02 -26.49 -6.98
N ILE A 169 -62.28 -26.69 -6.62
CA ILE A 169 -62.92 -25.99 -5.49
C ILE A 169 -62.36 -26.49 -4.16
N SER A 170 -62.13 -27.80 -4.00
CA SER A 170 -61.50 -28.36 -2.79
C SER A 170 -60.16 -27.70 -2.54
N ARG A 171 -59.35 -27.56 -3.60
CA ARG A 171 -58.05 -26.87 -3.53
C ARG A 171 -58.21 -25.41 -3.11
N GLY A 172 -59.12 -24.67 -3.75
CA GLY A 172 -59.36 -23.26 -3.42
C GLY A 172 -59.83 -23.04 -1.98
N LEU A 173 -60.67 -23.94 -1.44
CA LEU A 173 -61.12 -23.89 -0.04
C LEU A 173 -60.00 -24.22 0.94
N VAL A 174 -59.19 -25.25 0.65
CA VAL A 174 -58.01 -25.63 1.45
C VAL A 174 -56.93 -24.54 1.41
N GLU A 175 -56.80 -23.81 0.30
CA GLU A 175 -55.85 -22.71 0.14
C GLU A 175 -56.23 -21.43 0.91
N LEU A 176 -57.49 -21.30 1.38
CA LEU A 176 -57.87 -20.18 2.25
C LEU A 176 -57.01 -20.17 3.50
N ASP A 177 -56.26 -19.09 3.72
CA ASP A 177 -55.29 -18.95 4.81
C ASP A 177 -55.74 -17.91 5.84
N GLU A 178 -54.88 -17.61 6.82
CA GLU A 178 -55.14 -16.59 7.83
C GLU A 178 -55.38 -15.19 7.24
N LYS A 179 -54.94 -14.91 6.01
CA LYS A 179 -55.08 -13.59 5.38
C LYS A 179 -56.50 -13.35 4.90
N THR A 180 -57.28 -14.42 4.67
CA THR A 180 -58.68 -14.38 4.24
C THR A 180 -59.53 -13.47 5.13
N LEU A 181 -59.32 -13.50 6.45
CA LEU A 181 -60.07 -12.69 7.42
C LEU A 181 -59.32 -11.45 7.90
N LEU A 182 -58.10 -11.21 7.42
CA LEU A 182 -57.21 -10.19 7.97
C LEU A 182 -57.76 -8.77 7.79
N PHE A 183 -58.38 -8.48 6.64
CA PHE A 183 -58.86 -7.14 6.31
C PHE A 183 -60.38 -7.00 6.19
N LEU A 184 -61.14 -8.09 6.30
CA LEU A 184 -62.60 -8.06 6.34
C LEU A 184 -63.09 -7.36 7.62
N ASN A 185 -64.18 -6.62 7.57
CA ASN A 185 -64.70 -5.90 8.73
C ASN A 185 -65.74 -6.72 9.50
N TYR A 186 -66.63 -7.43 8.80
CA TYR A 186 -67.77 -8.10 9.40
C TYR A 186 -67.59 -9.62 9.52
N ILE A 187 -67.08 -10.28 8.50
CA ILE A 187 -66.88 -11.74 8.54
C ILE A 187 -65.81 -12.07 9.57
N GLY A 188 -66.22 -12.81 10.61
CA GLY A 188 -65.35 -13.33 11.66
C GLY A 188 -65.11 -14.83 11.54
N THR A 189 -65.95 -15.56 10.81
CA THR A 189 -65.86 -17.01 10.66
C THR A 189 -66.18 -17.46 9.24
N VAL A 190 -65.30 -18.30 8.68
CA VAL A 190 -65.55 -19.04 7.43
C VAL A 190 -65.40 -20.52 7.74
N THR A 191 -66.40 -21.32 7.36
CA THR A 191 -66.33 -22.77 7.47
C THR A 191 -66.49 -23.41 6.10
N TYR A 192 -65.83 -24.54 5.89
CA TYR A 192 -66.03 -25.33 4.69
C TYR A 192 -66.02 -26.84 5.00
N THR A 193 -66.86 -27.59 4.29
CA THR A 193 -66.88 -29.06 4.36
C THR A 193 -66.56 -29.63 2.98
N LEU A 194 -65.56 -30.51 2.90
CA LEU A 194 -65.14 -31.21 1.68
C LEU A 194 -65.95 -32.50 1.47
N PRO A 195 -65.95 -33.10 0.25
CA PRO A 195 -66.74 -34.31 -0.04
C PRO A 195 -66.39 -35.53 0.82
N ASP A 196 -65.17 -35.59 1.35
CA ASP A 196 -64.72 -36.67 2.25
C ASP A 196 -65.14 -36.45 3.71
N GLY A 197 -65.84 -35.35 4.00
CA GLY A 197 -66.29 -34.96 5.34
C GLY A 197 -65.28 -34.11 6.12
N THR A 198 -64.13 -33.75 5.52
CA THR A 198 -63.15 -32.86 6.16
C THR A 198 -63.76 -31.49 6.40
N LEU A 199 -63.74 -31.05 7.65
CA LEU A 199 -64.18 -29.73 8.09
C LEU A 199 -62.98 -28.80 8.26
N GLY A 200 -63.04 -27.65 7.59
CA GLY A 200 -62.14 -26.52 7.80
C GLY A 200 -62.86 -25.33 8.42
N ILE A 201 -62.22 -24.67 9.39
CA ILE A 201 -62.73 -23.47 10.05
C ILE A 201 -61.63 -22.42 10.07
N ILE A 202 -61.94 -21.20 9.65
CA ILE A 202 -61.10 -20.02 9.80
C ILE A 202 -61.86 -19.04 10.68
N GLU A 203 -61.31 -18.69 11.83
CA GLU A 203 -61.96 -17.82 12.82
C GLU A 203 -61.03 -16.67 13.23
N ARG A 204 -61.58 -15.46 13.29
CA ARG A 204 -60.91 -14.27 13.83
C ARG A 204 -61.49 -13.90 15.19
N ARG A 205 -60.60 -13.71 16.17
CA ARG A 205 -60.89 -13.26 17.53
C ARG A 205 -60.16 -11.95 17.84
N ASP A 206 -60.86 -10.96 18.37
CA ASP A 206 -60.26 -9.70 18.82
C ASP A 206 -59.60 -9.89 20.20
N LEU A 207 -58.36 -9.42 20.36
CA LEU A 207 -57.65 -9.48 21.64
C LEU A 207 -57.84 -8.20 22.47
N ASP A 208 -57.62 -7.03 21.87
CA ASP A 208 -57.71 -5.74 22.56
C ASP A 208 -58.03 -4.56 21.62
N GLY A 209 -58.99 -4.75 20.73
CA GLY A 209 -59.51 -3.71 19.84
C GLY A 209 -58.62 -3.33 18.67
N GLN A 210 -57.33 -3.73 18.68
CA GLN A 210 -56.43 -3.57 17.54
C GLN A 210 -55.52 -4.77 17.30
N ALA A 211 -55.21 -5.58 18.32
CA ALA A 211 -54.65 -6.89 18.07
C ALA A 211 -55.76 -7.91 17.83
N ILE A 212 -55.54 -8.77 16.84
CA ILE A 212 -56.43 -9.87 16.49
C ILE A 212 -55.65 -11.18 16.44
N THR A 213 -56.38 -12.27 16.61
CA THR A 213 -55.89 -13.63 16.37
C THR A 213 -56.74 -14.25 15.29
N ILE A 214 -56.10 -14.93 14.33
CA ILE A 214 -56.76 -15.69 13.29
C ILE A 214 -56.28 -17.13 13.43
N GLU A 215 -57.23 -18.03 13.59
CA GLU A 215 -57.02 -19.46 13.72
C GLU A 215 -57.61 -20.16 12.51
N LYS A 216 -56.82 -21.03 11.87
CA LYS A 216 -57.30 -21.97 10.86
C LYS A 216 -57.19 -23.37 11.44
N SER A 217 -58.30 -24.09 11.49
CA SER A 217 -58.34 -25.51 11.80
C SER A 217 -58.81 -26.31 10.59
N GLU A 218 -58.16 -27.44 10.32
CA GLU A 218 -58.52 -28.41 9.28
C GLU A 218 -58.28 -29.82 9.85
N GLY A 219 -59.35 -30.53 10.19
CA GLY A 219 -59.24 -31.77 10.97
C GLY A 219 -58.55 -31.54 12.32
N ASP A 220 -57.45 -32.25 12.58
CA ASP A 220 -56.62 -32.10 13.80
C ASP A 220 -55.53 -31.02 13.67
N VAL A 221 -55.37 -30.39 12.51
CA VAL A 221 -54.33 -29.37 12.27
C VAL A 221 -54.88 -28.00 12.64
N ILE A 222 -54.23 -27.32 13.60
CA ILE A 222 -54.57 -25.95 14.01
C ILE A 222 -53.36 -25.05 13.77
N VAL A 223 -53.58 -23.96 13.03
CA VAL A 223 -52.60 -22.91 12.78
C VAL A 223 -53.14 -21.61 13.34
N GLU A 224 -52.44 -21.03 14.30
CA GLU A 224 -52.81 -19.75 14.92
C GLU A 224 -51.83 -18.65 14.54
N SER A 225 -52.35 -17.44 14.46
CA SER A 225 -51.70 -16.32 13.80
C SER A 225 -52.15 -15.02 14.48
N HIS A 226 -51.23 -14.16 14.90
CA HIS A 226 -51.56 -12.93 15.62
C HIS A 226 -51.10 -11.68 14.87
N TRP A 227 -51.92 -10.63 14.91
CA TRP A 227 -51.70 -9.42 14.11
C TRP A 227 -52.07 -8.17 14.89
N LEU A 228 -51.25 -7.13 14.80
CA LEU A 228 -51.65 -5.76 15.08
C LEU A 228 -52.28 -5.21 13.81
N ARG A 229 -53.59 -5.00 13.84
CA ARG A 229 -54.41 -4.54 12.72
C ARG A 229 -54.83 -3.09 12.95
N LEU A 230 -54.24 -2.18 12.20
CA LEU A 230 -54.61 -0.77 12.15
C LEU A 230 -55.66 -0.59 11.05
N ILE A 231 -56.78 0.06 11.36
CA ILE A 231 -57.86 0.36 10.40
C ILE A 231 -58.25 1.83 10.56
N GLY A 232 -58.41 2.53 9.45
CA GLY A 232 -58.84 3.92 9.41
C GLY A 232 -59.78 4.20 8.24
N PRO A 233 -60.46 5.36 8.24
CA PRO A 233 -61.30 5.78 7.12
C PRO A 233 -60.42 6.09 5.89
N ALA A 234 -60.90 5.74 4.70
CA ALA A 234 -60.33 6.23 3.45
C ALA A 234 -60.82 7.67 3.18
N SER A 235 -59.93 8.56 2.72
CA SER A 235 -60.26 9.96 2.45
C SER A 235 -61.00 10.18 1.13
N ILE A 236 -61.04 9.16 0.26
CA ILE A 236 -61.82 9.17 -0.98
C ILE A 236 -63.27 8.82 -0.66
N GLU A 237 -64.18 9.77 -0.86
CA GLU A 237 -65.62 9.53 -0.76
C GLU A 237 -66.14 8.78 -1.99
N HIS A 238 -66.97 7.76 -1.77
CA HIS A 238 -67.71 7.07 -2.82
C HIS A 238 -69.20 7.36 -2.71
N ASP A 239 -69.85 7.64 -3.85
CA ASP A 239 -71.28 7.99 -3.95
C ASP A 239 -72.19 6.89 -3.37
N GLY A 240 -72.49 7.00 -2.07
CA GLY A 240 -73.64 6.41 -1.41
C GLY A 240 -73.62 4.89 -1.23
N SER A 241 -72.99 4.39 -0.16
CA SER A 241 -73.72 3.71 0.93
C SER A 241 -72.85 3.17 2.07
N HIS A 242 -71.53 3.02 1.93
CA HIS A 242 -70.66 2.51 3.00
C HIS A 242 -69.32 3.26 3.12
N PRO A 243 -68.83 3.55 4.35
CA PRO A 243 -67.52 4.16 4.55
C PRO A 243 -66.43 3.15 4.16
N LEU A 244 -65.58 3.53 3.22
CA LEU A 244 -64.41 2.75 2.83
C LEU A 244 -63.31 2.87 3.90
N SER A 245 -62.49 1.83 4.03
CA SER A 245 -61.42 1.76 5.03
C SER A 245 -60.08 1.38 4.42
N VAL A 246 -59.02 2.01 4.91
CA VAL A 246 -57.64 1.59 4.72
C VAL A 246 -57.13 0.85 5.95
N ALA A 247 -56.15 -0.03 5.77
CA ALA A 247 -55.59 -0.78 6.87
C ALA A 247 -54.12 -1.17 6.66
N ALA A 248 -53.41 -1.38 7.77
CA ALA A 248 -52.08 -1.96 7.82
C ALA A 248 -52.05 -3.05 8.90
N ALA A 249 -51.43 -4.19 8.61
CA ALA A 249 -51.35 -5.32 9.54
C ALA A 249 -49.91 -5.78 9.76
N PHE A 250 -49.46 -5.71 11.01
CA PHE A 250 -48.13 -6.15 11.46
C PHE A 250 -48.23 -7.48 12.19
N ARG A 251 -47.36 -8.44 11.87
CA ARG A 251 -47.34 -9.74 12.54
C ARG A 251 -46.91 -9.57 13.99
N LEU A 252 -47.61 -10.23 14.92
CA LEU A 252 -47.26 -10.27 16.33
C LEU A 252 -46.73 -11.64 16.71
N LYS A 253 -45.70 -11.64 17.55
CA LYS A 253 -45.23 -12.82 18.28
C LYS A 253 -45.61 -12.67 19.74
N MET A 254 -46.31 -13.68 20.27
CA MET A 254 -46.65 -13.77 21.69
C MET A 254 -45.52 -14.50 22.43
N SER A 255 -45.10 -13.96 23.57
CA SER A 255 -44.08 -14.57 24.43
C SER A 255 -44.48 -14.53 25.89
N GLU A 256 -44.22 -15.61 26.62
CA GLU A 256 -44.35 -15.64 28.08
C GLU A 256 -43.16 -14.92 28.71
N GLN A 257 -43.38 -13.88 29.52
CA GLN A 257 -42.30 -13.31 30.31
C GLN A 257 -41.86 -14.28 31.41
N VAL A 258 -40.63 -14.81 31.30
CA VAL A 258 -39.87 -15.23 32.47
C VAL A 258 -39.26 -13.97 33.08
N LYS A 259 -39.85 -13.45 34.17
CA LYS A 259 -39.23 -12.34 34.92
C LYS A 259 -37.78 -12.72 35.30
N PRO A 260 -36.78 -11.87 35.01
CA PRO A 260 -35.44 -12.08 35.54
C PRO A 260 -35.51 -12.05 37.07
N LYS A 261 -35.00 -13.08 37.74
CA LYS A 261 -34.84 -13.13 39.20
C LYS A 261 -33.97 -11.95 39.67
N ARG A 262 -34.57 -10.80 39.97
CA ARG A 262 -33.96 -9.81 40.87
C ARG A 262 -34.21 -10.24 42.31
N GLY A 263 -33.17 -10.08 43.14
CA GLY A 263 -33.02 -10.70 44.45
C GLY A 263 -34.21 -10.53 45.40
N LYS A 264 -34.45 -11.62 46.15
CA LYS A 264 -35.23 -11.77 47.40
C LYS A 264 -36.25 -10.65 47.73
N GLN A 265 -37.52 -10.95 47.48
CA GLN A 265 -38.55 -10.78 48.49
C GLN A 265 -39.56 -11.93 48.36
N LYS A 266 -39.68 -12.73 49.42
CA LYS A 266 -40.80 -13.64 49.63
C LYS A 266 -42.00 -12.76 49.92
N ASP A 267 -43.02 -12.81 49.07
CA ASP A 267 -44.40 -13.01 49.50
C ASP A 267 -45.22 -13.52 48.31
N GLY A 268 -45.93 -14.63 48.56
CA GLY A 268 -46.64 -15.40 47.55
C GLY A 268 -47.93 -14.72 47.13
N GLY A 269 -47.94 -14.19 45.92
CA GLY A 269 -49.14 -13.90 45.14
C GLY A 269 -48.91 -14.39 43.72
N ASN A 270 -49.70 -15.38 43.27
CA ASN A 270 -49.78 -15.77 41.87
C ASN A 270 -50.40 -14.60 41.09
N ALA A 271 -49.57 -13.67 40.62
CA ALA A 271 -49.98 -12.72 39.59
C ALA A 271 -50.01 -13.46 38.24
N PRO A 272 -51.01 -13.21 37.36
CA PRO A 272 -51.02 -13.77 36.02
C PRO A 272 -49.71 -13.43 35.29
N ALA A 273 -49.19 -14.35 34.48
CA ALA A 273 -48.05 -14.06 33.62
C ALA A 273 -48.47 -12.99 32.60
N ASP A 274 -47.80 -11.83 32.61
CA ASP A 274 -47.95 -10.83 31.55
C ASP A 274 -47.38 -11.41 30.26
N LEU A 275 -48.25 -11.66 29.28
CA LEU A 275 -47.83 -12.01 27.92
C LEU A 275 -47.22 -10.77 27.26
N THR A 276 -45.93 -10.81 26.95
CA THR A 276 -45.29 -9.75 26.17
C THR A 276 -45.47 -10.01 24.68
N ARG A 277 -45.90 -8.97 23.97
CA ARG A 277 -46.08 -8.98 22.52
C ARG A 277 -44.92 -8.24 21.86
N SER A 278 -44.46 -8.74 20.72
CA SER A 278 -43.50 -8.02 19.88
C SER A 278 -43.96 -8.08 18.42
N ILE A 279 -43.85 -6.98 17.70
CA ILE A 279 -44.06 -6.97 16.24
C ILE A 279 -42.89 -7.70 15.59
N VAL A 280 -43.14 -8.48 14.52
CA VAL A 280 -42.08 -9.18 13.78
C VAL A 280 -42.19 -8.90 12.27
N PRO A 281 -41.06 -8.76 11.56
CA PRO A 281 -41.08 -8.53 10.12
C PRO A 281 -41.51 -9.79 9.36
N LEU A 282 -42.34 -9.61 8.34
CA LEU A 282 -42.64 -10.64 7.34
C LEU A 282 -41.50 -10.77 6.33
N ASP A 283 -41.42 -11.89 5.62
CA ASP A 283 -40.53 -12.01 4.46
C ASP A 283 -40.99 -11.11 3.32
N GLN A 284 -42.30 -11.08 3.05
CA GLN A 284 -42.94 -10.19 2.10
C GLN A 284 -44.36 -9.88 2.58
N GLY A 285 -44.69 -8.59 2.62
CA GLY A 285 -46.04 -8.12 2.89
C GLY A 285 -46.87 -8.04 1.62
N ASP A 286 -48.14 -8.44 1.73
CA ASP A 286 -49.11 -8.41 0.63
C ASP A 286 -49.80 -7.05 0.51
N VAL A 287 -50.13 -6.68 -0.73
CA VAL A 287 -51.07 -5.60 -1.04
C VAL A 287 -52.44 -6.22 -1.26
N SER A 288 -53.45 -5.78 -0.51
CA SER A 288 -54.78 -6.41 -0.52
C SER A 288 -55.88 -5.45 -0.94
N ILE A 289 -56.87 -6.00 -1.65
CA ILE A 289 -58.16 -5.37 -2.00
C ILE A 289 -59.23 -6.29 -1.43
N TYR A 290 -59.47 -6.15 -0.13
CA TYR A 290 -60.03 -7.15 0.79
C TYR A 290 -59.19 -8.44 0.91
N PHE A 291 -58.74 -8.99 -0.21
CA PHE A 291 -57.89 -10.19 -0.32
C PHE A 291 -56.57 -9.87 -1.05
N PRO A 292 -55.52 -10.69 -0.91
CA PRO A 292 -54.22 -10.43 -1.53
C PRO A 292 -54.26 -10.31 -3.07
N ALA A 293 -53.71 -9.21 -3.60
CA ALA A 293 -53.48 -9.01 -5.02
C ALA A 293 -52.15 -9.67 -5.42
N ILE A 294 -52.20 -10.96 -5.80
CA ILE A 294 -51.04 -11.84 -5.95
C ILE A 294 -49.95 -11.39 -6.95
N LYS A 295 -50.25 -10.46 -7.88
CA LYS A 295 -49.28 -9.89 -8.84
C LYS A 295 -48.79 -8.50 -8.42
N GLU A 296 -49.22 -7.99 -7.27
CA GLU A 296 -48.82 -6.71 -6.72
C GLU A 296 -47.82 -6.89 -5.58
N SER A 297 -46.86 -5.96 -5.45
CA SER A 297 -45.93 -5.98 -4.33
C SER A 297 -45.54 -4.57 -3.93
N SER A 298 -45.77 -4.23 -2.66
CA SER A 298 -45.33 -2.96 -2.06
C SER A 298 -43.86 -2.94 -1.67
N GLY A 299 -43.26 -4.13 -1.48
CA GLY A 299 -41.91 -4.27 -0.91
C GLY A 299 -41.85 -4.12 0.61
N PHE A 300 -43.00 -3.96 1.28
CA PHE A 300 -43.06 -3.85 2.74
C PHE A 300 -42.94 -5.21 3.44
N LYS A 301 -42.65 -5.17 4.74
CA LYS A 301 -42.52 -6.33 5.62
C LYS A 301 -43.73 -6.48 6.55
N PHE A 302 -44.86 -5.91 6.15
CA PHE A 302 -46.18 -5.92 6.78
C PHE A 302 -47.25 -5.81 5.68
N HIS A 303 -48.47 -6.28 5.94
CA HIS A 303 -49.53 -6.25 4.93
C HIS A 303 -50.22 -4.88 4.90
N ILE A 304 -50.68 -4.47 3.72
CA ILE A 304 -51.50 -3.27 3.55
C ILE A 304 -52.80 -3.60 2.81
N HIS A 305 -53.82 -2.81 3.08
CA HIS A 305 -55.12 -2.94 2.46
C HIS A 305 -55.74 -1.57 2.19
N ALA A 306 -56.31 -1.42 1.00
CA ALA A 306 -57.18 -0.31 0.67
C ALA A 306 -58.14 -0.74 -0.46
N PRO A 307 -59.23 0.01 -0.69
CA PRO A 307 -60.10 -0.15 -1.85
C PRO A 307 -59.41 0.32 -3.16
N PHE A 308 -58.25 -0.24 -3.48
CA PHE A 308 -57.47 0.20 -4.64
C PHE A 308 -58.22 -0.05 -5.95
N ALA A 309 -58.16 0.93 -6.86
CA ALA A 309 -58.50 0.70 -8.27
C ALA A 309 -57.55 -0.34 -8.86
N SER A 310 -58.09 -1.41 -9.45
CA SER A 310 -57.34 -2.62 -9.81
C SER A 310 -57.71 -3.19 -11.17
N THR A 311 -56.97 -4.21 -11.61
CA THR A 311 -57.35 -5.06 -12.74
C THR A 311 -58.72 -5.72 -12.50
N VAL A 312 -59.36 -6.23 -13.55
CA VAL A 312 -60.68 -6.88 -13.41
C VAL A 312 -60.60 -8.11 -12.49
N ALA A 313 -59.48 -8.83 -12.52
CA ALA A 313 -59.19 -9.98 -11.67
C ALA A 313 -58.74 -9.59 -10.24
N ARG A 314 -58.54 -8.29 -9.96
CA ARG A 314 -58.04 -7.75 -8.68
C ARG A 314 -56.69 -8.32 -8.23
N ASP A 315 -55.94 -8.86 -9.17
CA ASP A 315 -54.62 -9.45 -8.95
C ASP A 315 -53.50 -8.40 -8.95
N SER A 316 -53.75 -7.18 -9.43
CA SER A 316 -52.80 -6.04 -9.40
C SER A 316 -53.49 -4.69 -9.33
N VAL A 317 -52.78 -3.69 -8.80
CA VAL A 317 -53.24 -2.31 -8.62
C VAL A 317 -52.95 -1.48 -9.87
N ARG A 318 -53.91 -0.64 -10.29
CA ARG A 318 -53.74 0.24 -11.45
C ARG A 318 -53.04 1.54 -11.06
N ALA A 319 -52.39 2.18 -12.04
CA ALA A 319 -51.95 3.55 -11.91
C ALA A 319 -53.17 4.48 -11.93
N ASP A 320 -53.61 4.90 -10.74
CA ASP A 320 -54.76 5.78 -10.53
C ASP A 320 -54.43 6.83 -9.44
N PRO A 321 -54.79 8.11 -9.61
CA PRO A 321 -54.55 9.14 -8.61
C PRO A 321 -55.21 8.84 -7.26
N GLY A 322 -56.37 8.17 -7.24
CA GLY A 322 -57.01 7.73 -6.00
C GLY A 322 -56.17 6.71 -5.25
N ASN A 323 -55.47 5.80 -5.95
CA ASN A 323 -54.56 4.86 -5.27
C ASN A 323 -53.40 5.57 -4.58
N VAL A 324 -52.94 6.70 -5.11
CA VAL A 324 -51.92 7.53 -4.45
C VAL A 324 -52.43 8.05 -3.11
N GLN A 325 -53.63 8.62 -3.11
CA GLN A 325 -54.27 9.13 -1.88
C GLN A 325 -54.51 8.01 -0.85
N LEU A 326 -54.94 6.82 -1.29
CA LEU A 326 -55.12 5.67 -0.39
C LEU A 326 -53.80 5.22 0.27
N ILE A 327 -52.67 5.29 -0.44
CA ILE A 327 -51.36 5.01 0.15
C ILE A 327 -50.96 6.08 1.18
N GLU A 328 -51.28 7.34 0.92
CA GLU A 328 -51.08 8.43 1.89
C GLU A 328 -51.95 8.22 3.14
N ASP A 329 -53.20 7.81 2.99
CA ASP A 329 -54.11 7.50 4.11
C ASP A 329 -53.55 6.35 4.97
N ILE A 330 -53.00 5.30 4.35
CA ILE A 330 -52.32 4.21 5.07
C ILE A 330 -51.08 4.74 5.82
N GLY A 331 -50.30 5.62 5.18
CA GLY A 331 -49.15 6.28 5.80
C GLY A 331 -49.55 7.08 7.04
N ALA A 332 -50.59 7.91 6.93
CA ALA A 332 -51.14 8.67 8.04
C ALA A 332 -51.63 7.76 9.17
N LEU A 333 -52.35 6.68 8.85
CA LEU A 333 -52.82 5.69 9.83
C LEU A 333 -51.66 5.05 10.63
N ILE A 334 -50.55 4.72 9.96
CA ILE A 334 -49.37 4.17 10.64
C ILE A 334 -48.74 5.24 11.51
N VAL A 335 -48.54 6.46 10.99
CA VAL A 335 -47.92 7.57 11.72
C VAL A 335 -48.70 7.92 12.99
N ASP A 336 -50.03 7.98 12.91
CA ASP A 336 -50.91 8.25 14.06
C ASP A 336 -50.80 7.17 15.15
N ALA A 337 -50.46 5.93 14.78
CA ALA A 337 -50.27 4.85 15.73
C ALA A 337 -48.91 4.87 16.44
N LEU A 338 -47.86 5.49 15.85
CA LEU A 338 -46.48 5.42 16.35
C LEU A 338 -46.30 5.91 17.80
N PRO A 339 -46.87 7.04 18.25
CA PRO A 339 -46.72 7.48 19.64
C PRO A 339 -47.27 6.48 20.67
N ARG A 340 -48.38 5.82 20.34
CA ARG A 340 -48.93 4.76 21.21
C ARG A 340 -48.07 3.50 21.15
N LEU A 341 -47.59 3.09 19.98
CA LEU A 341 -46.67 1.94 19.88
C LEU A 341 -45.39 2.16 20.69
N ARG A 342 -44.90 3.41 20.76
CA ARG A 342 -43.82 3.80 21.67
C ARG A 342 -44.20 3.59 23.13
N ASP A 343 -45.36 4.10 23.55
CA ASP A 343 -45.83 4.05 24.94
C ASP A 343 -46.08 2.60 25.41
N GLU A 344 -46.49 1.73 24.49
CA GLU A 344 -46.64 0.27 24.70
C GLU A 344 -45.31 -0.50 24.63
N GLY A 345 -44.20 0.15 24.28
CA GLY A 345 -42.88 -0.48 24.15
C GLY A 345 -42.72 -1.38 22.92
N LEU A 346 -43.57 -1.21 21.90
CA LEU A 346 -43.58 -1.99 20.66
C LEU A 346 -42.64 -1.43 19.59
N ILE A 347 -42.09 -0.21 19.75
CA ILE A 347 -41.00 0.29 18.90
C ILE A 347 -39.68 -0.33 19.38
N ASP A 348 -39.45 -1.56 18.97
CA ASP A 348 -38.23 -2.34 19.17
C ASP A 348 -37.51 -2.62 17.85
N ASP A 349 -36.44 -3.43 17.90
CA ASP A 349 -35.62 -3.73 16.71
C ASP A 349 -36.42 -4.52 15.67
N ASN A 350 -37.38 -5.34 16.08
CA ASN A 350 -38.21 -6.08 15.14
C ASN A 350 -39.21 -5.15 14.45
N PHE A 351 -39.82 -4.20 15.17
CA PHE A 351 -40.67 -3.17 14.56
C PHE A 351 -39.89 -2.32 13.56
N LEU A 352 -38.71 -1.81 13.93
CA LEU A 352 -37.86 -1.04 13.01
C LEU A 352 -37.46 -1.86 11.77
N ALA A 353 -37.28 -3.19 11.93
CA ALA A 353 -37.04 -4.08 10.79
C ALA A 353 -38.28 -4.24 9.89
N THR A 354 -39.49 -3.95 10.36
CA THR A 354 -40.70 -3.99 9.49
C THR A 354 -40.79 -2.77 8.57
N LEU A 355 -40.21 -1.65 8.98
CA LEU A 355 -40.32 -0.39 8.25
C LEU A 355 -39.44 -0.40 6.98
N PRO A 356 -39.90 0.29 5.92
CA PRO A 356 -39.10 0.51 4.72
C PRO A 356 -37.92 1.43 5.01
N ASN A 357 -36.75 1.15 4.43
CA ASN A 357 -35.54 1.98 4.54
C ASN A 357 -35.03 2.39 3.15
N HIS A 358 -33.92 3.14 3.12
CA HIS A 358 -33.38 3.72 1.89
C HIS A 358 -32.77 2.68 0.92
N ASP A 359 -32.37 1.51 1.41
CA ASP A 359 -31.86 0.41 0.57
C ASP A 359 -32.98 -0.39 -0.12
N ASP A 360 -34.23 -0.24 0.31
CA ASP A 360 -35.33 -1.02 -0.25
C ASP A 360 -35.75 -0.48 -1.62
N PRO A 361 -35.89 -1.35 -2.64
CA PRO A 361 -36.32 -0.96 -3.98
C PRO A 361 -37.84 -0.76 -4.03
N ILE A 362 -38.33 0.30 -3.38
CA ILE A 362 -39.75 0.62 -3.27
C ILE A 362 -40.14 1.64 -4.34
N ALA A 363 -41.03 1.24 -5.24
CA ALA A 363 -41.53 2.08 -6.31
C ALA A 363 -42.59 3.09 -5.82
N TYR A 364 -42.76 4.17 -6.57
CA TYR A 364 -43.93 5.04 -6.43
C TYR A 364 -45.20 4.26 -6.83
N PRO A 365 -46.35 4.41 -6.12
CA PRO A 365 -46.60 5.33 -5.01
C PRO A 365 -46.23 4.83 -3.61
N TYR A 366 -45.86 3.57 -3.42
CA TYR A 366 -45.53 2.99 -2.10
C TYR A 366 -44.41 3.73 -1.37
N SER A 367 -43.49 4.37 -2.10
CA SER A 367 -42.44 5.20 -1.51
C SER A 367 -42.98 6.36 -0.65
N LEU A 368 -44.22 6.80 -0.84
CA LEU A 368 -44.86 7.83 -0.02
C LEU A 368 -45.00 7.41 1.45
N LEU A 369 -45.32 6.13 1.69
CA LEU A 369 -45.41 5.59 3.05
C LEU A 369 -44.04 5.53 3.73
N ARG A 370 -42.99 5.17 2.98
CA ARG A 370 -41.60 5.26 3.48
C ARG A 370 -41.28 6.69 3.89
N ASN A 371 -41.60 7.67 3.04
CA ASN A 371 -41.35 9.07 3.34
C ASN A 371 -42.12 9.54 4.57
N ALA A 372 -43.40 9.16 4.71
CA ALA A 372 -44.23 9.50 5.87
C ALA A 372 -43.66 8.93 7.18
N THR A 373 -43.27 7.64 7.17
CA THR A 373 -42.68 7.01 8.36
C THR A 373 -41.30 7.59 8.71
N THR A 374 -40.42 7.81 7.74
CA THR A 374 -39.13 8.51 7.97
C THR A 374 -39.34 9.91 8.53
N HIS A 375 -40.28 10.68 7.96
CA HIS A 375 -40.61 12.02 8.45
C HIS A 375 -41.13 11.98 9.90
N ALA A 376 -42.00 11.04 10.24
CA ALA A 376 -42.50 10.88 11.61
C ALA A 376 -41.38 10.58 12.61
N PHE A 377 -40.42 9.72 12.28
CA PHE A 377 -39.26 9.44 13.15
C PHE A 377 -38.32 10.66 13.29
N ASN A 378 -38.25 11.51 12.27
CA ASN A 378 -37.46 12.74 12.31
C ASN A 378 -38.06 13.81 13.23
N GLU A 379 -39.39 13.92 13.29
CA GLU A 379 -40.10 15.01 13.96
C GLU A 379 -40.71 14.63 15.33
N LEU A 380 -41.13 13.37 15.51
CA LEU A 380 -41.80 12.92 16.73
C LEU A 380 -40.81 12.28 17.72
N GLU A 381 -41.13 12.33 19.02
CA GLU A 381 -40.36 11.68 20.09
C GLU A 381 -40.53 10.15 20.11
N ILE A 382 -40.17 9.48 19.01
CA ILE A 382 -40.35 8.03 18.80
C ILE A 382 -39.07 7.32 18.33
N THR A 383 -37.97 8.04 18.09
CA THR A 383 -36.69 7.42 17.68
C THR A 383 -35.91 6.96 18.91
N PRO A 384 -35.47 5.68 18.99
CA PRO A 384 -34.78 5.16 20.17
C PRO A 384 -33.41 5.81 20.43
N MET A 385 -33.16 6.18 21.70
CA MET A 385 -31.87 6.73 22.16
C MET A 385 -30.93 5.65 22.72
N ARG A 386 -29.60 5.88 22.64
CA ARG A 386 -28.58 4.93 23.15
C ARG A 386 -28.65 4.72 24.67
N GLY A 387 -29.05 5.75 25.43
CA GLY A 387 -29.28 5.69 26.88
C GLY A 387 -30.65 5.16 27.31
N GLY A 388 -31.50 4.77 26.36
CA GLY A 388 -32.93 4.47 26.59
C GLY A 388 -33.82 5.71 26.45
N GLY A 389 -35.12 5.50 26.30
CA GLY A 389 -36.06 6.56 25.93
C GLY A 389 -36.09 6.85 24.43
N TYR A 390 -36.83 7.89 24.06
CA TYR A 390 -37.10 8.28 22.68
C TYR A 390 -36.97 9.80 22.49
N ALA A 391 -36.53 10.22 21.31
CA ALA A 391 -36.45 11.63 20.90
C ALA A 391 -36.69 11.76 19.38
N PRO A 392 -36.90 12.97 18.83
CA PRO A 392 -36.95 13.19 17.39
C PRO A 392 -35.55 13.00 16.79
N ALA A 393 -35.43 12.29 15.67
CA ALA A 393 -34.11 11.99 15.11
C ALA A 393 -33.30 13.25 14.77
N ARG A 394 -33.96 14.35 14.42
CA ARG A 394 -33.34 15.66 14.11
C ARG A 394 -32.65 16.33 15.29
N SER A 395 -33.03 16.01 16.53
CA SER A 395 -32.34 16.49 17.72
C SER A 395 -31.24 15.53 18.20
N MET A 396 -31.06 14.40 17.52
CA MET A 396 -30.13 13.35 17.88
C MET A 396 -28.87 13.37 17.03
N VAL A 397 -27.81 12.79 17.57
CA VAL A 397 -26.50 12.73 16.93
C VAL A 397 -26.23 11.31 16.45
N SER A 398 -25.78 11.20 15.20
CA SER A 398 -25.21 9.99 14.63
C SER A 398 -23.69 10.10 14.57
N SER A 399 -23.00 9.07 15.05
CA SER A 399 -21.54 8.97 14.96
C SER A 399 -21.06 7.53 14.85
N PRO A 400 -19.81 7.33 14.39
CA PRO A 400 -19.17 6.03 14.47
C PRO A 400 -19.12 5.51 15.91
N GLY A 401 -19.23 4.18 16.08
CA GLY A 401 -19.30 3.55 17.41
C GLY A 401 -18.14 3.92 18.35
N GLU A 402 -16.96 4.19 17.82
CA GLU A 402 -15.78 4.64 18.59
C GLU A 402 -15.97 6.00 19.28
N PHE A 403 -16.71 6.94 18.68
CA PHE A 403 -17.06 8.21 19.31
C PHE A 403 -18.00 7.97 20.48
N ARG A 404 -19.05 7.19 20.26
CA ARG A 404 -20.04 6.86 21.28
C ARG A 404 -19.43 6.07 22.44
N ASN A 405 -18.40 5.25 22.18
CA ASN A 405 -17.73 4.46 23.21
C ASN A 405 -16.80 5.30 24.11
N TRP A 406 -16.25 6.41 23.60
CA TRP A 406 -15.21 7.17 24.28
C TRP A 406 -15.59 8.61 24.64
N LEU A 407 -16.69 9.14 24.10
CA LEU A 407 -17.27 10.43 24.46
C LEU A 407 -18.58 10.22 25.24
N ALA A 408 -18.79 11.03 26.26
CA ALA A 408 -20.05 11.05 27.00
C ALA A 408 -21.12 11.86 26.23
N GLU A 409 -22.41 11.62 26.48
CA GLU A 409 -23.48 12.46 25.89
C GLU A 409 -23.33 13.94 26.29
N GLY A 410 -22.91 14.22 27.53
CA GLY A 410 -22.63 15.58 27.99
C GLY A 410 -21.47 16.28 27.27
N ASP A 411 -20.71 15.57 26.43
CA ASP A 411 -19.64 16.16 25.62
C ASP A 411 -20.15 16.75 24.31
N LEU A 412 -21.29 16.26 23.83
CA LEU A 412 -21.87 16.62 22.53
C LEU A 412 -22.18 18.12 22.40
N PRO A 413 -22.87 18.79 23.35
CA PRO A 413 -23.20 20.21 23.18
C PRO A 413 -21.97 21.08 22.98
N PHE A 414 -20.91 20.81 23.76
CA PHE A 414 -19.65 21.54 23.67
C PHE A 414 -18.94 21.28 22.35
N LEU A 415 -18.80 20.01 21.95
CA LEU A 415 -18.07 19.64 20.74
C LEU A 415 -18.79 20.07 19.45
N LEU A 416 -20.13 20.00 19.42
CA LEU A 416 -20.94 20.51 18.31
C LEU A 416 -20.82 22.03 18.20
N GLY A 417 -20.92 22.75 19.32
CA GLY A 417 -20.72 24.20 19.36
C GLY A 417 -19.33 24.61 18.86
N MET A 418 -18.28 23.89 19.28
CA MET A 418 -16.91 24.10 18.79
C MET A 418 -16.76 23.79 17.29
N ALA A 419 -17.53 22.87 16.75
CA ALA A 419 -17.56 22.54 15.32
C ALA A 419 -18.43 23.52 14.49
N GLY A 420 -19.11 24.49 15.13
CA GLY A 420 -20.03 25.40 14.47
C GLY A 420 -21.36 24.76 14.06
N ILE A 421 -21.74 23.66 14.72
CA ILE A 421 -22.97 22.92 14.45
C ILE A 421 -24.00 23.28 15.51
N GLU A 422 -25.18 23.71 15.08
CA GLU A 422 -26.32 23.91 15.97
C GLU A 422 -26.85 22.55 16.43
N GLY A 423 -26.44 22.12 17.61
CA GLY A 423 -27.10 21.07 18.37
C GLY A 423 -28.11 21.71 19.33
N GLY A 424 -29.31 21.13 19.48
CA GLY A 424 -30.28 21.59 20.48
C GLY A 424 -29.73 21.60 21.92
N GLU A 425 -30.55 21.98 22.91
CA GLU A 425 -30.06 22.16 24.29
C GLU A 425 -29.46 20.89 24.93
N ALA A 426 -29.83 19.69 24.47
CA ALA A 426 -29.30 18.41 24.96
C ALA A 426 -29.35 17.29 23.90
N PRO A 427 -28.43 17.27 22.91
CA PRO A 427 -28.32 16.21 21.93
C PRO A 427 -28.03 14.83 22.55
N HIS A 428 -28.73 13.80 22.06
CA HIS A 428 -28.53 12.40 22.47
C HIS A 428 -28.00 11.56 21.31
N TRP A 429 -27.26 10.49 21.62
CA TRP A 429 -26.83 9.55 20.59
C TRP A 429 -28.00 8.69 20.09
N ILE A 430 -28.11 8.56 18.77
CA ILE A 430 -28.97 7.55 18.16
C ILE A 430 -28.51 6.14 18.56
N ARG A 431 -29.49 5.29 18.87
CA ARG A 431 -29.23 3.95 19.38
C ARG A 431 -28.53 3.09 18.33
N ASP A 432 -27.46 2.43 18.75
CA ASP A 432 -26.67 1.53 17.90
C ASP A 432 -27.51 0.30 17.52
N ARG A 433 -27.60 0.03 16.21
CA ARG A 433 -28.30 -1.12 15.66
C ARG A 433 -27.56 -1.67 14.46
N ASP A 434 -27.60 -2.98 14.33
CA ASP A 434 -27.11 -3.70 13.16
C ASP A 434 -28.26 -4.11 12.24
N GLY A 435 -27.92 -4.55 11.04
CA GLY A 435 -28.89 -5.09 10.08
C GLY A 435 -29.91 -4.05 9.60
N ARG A 436 -31.15 -4.49 9.37
CA ARG A 436 -32.22 -3.66 8.82
C ARG A 436 -32.65 -2.51 9.75
N PRO A 437 -32.76 -2.69 11.08
CA PRO A 437 -33.02 -1.57 11.99
C PRO A 437 -31.93 -0.50 11.92
N GLY A 438 -30.66 -0.89 11.84
CA GLY A 438 -29.54 0.04 11.66
C GLY A 438 -29.64 0.85 10.36
N ARG A 439 -30.00 0.19 9.25
CA ARG A 439 -30.20 0.85 7.94
C ARG A 439 -31.39 1.82 7.93
N PHE A 440 -32.46 1.50 8.65
CA PHE A 440 -33.58 2.43 8.84
C PHE A 440 -33.13 3.67 9.62
N LEU A 441 -32.50 3.48 10.79
CA LEU A 441 -32.02 4.59 11.63
C LEU A 441 -30.96 5.45 10.92
N ALA A 442 -30.09 4.85 10.10
CA ALA A 442 -29.10 5.56 9.31
C ALA A 442 -29.71 6.41 8.17
N GLY A 443 -30.96 6.14 7.79
CA GLY A 443 -31.69 6.94 6.80
C GLY A 443 -32.49 8.10 7.39
N LEU A 444 -32.37 8.37 8.70
CA LEU A 444 -33.02 9.48 9.39
C LEU A 444 -32.16 10.75 9.34
N ASP A 445 -32.79 11.91 9.52
CA ASP A 445 -32.13 13.23 9.44
C ASP A 445 -31.44 13.59 10.77
N THR A 446 -30.45 12.79 11.19
CA THR A 446 -29.69 13.06 12.41
C THR A 446 -28.59 14.11 12.23
N ILE A 447 -28.17 14.75 13.32
CA ILE A 447 -26.96 15.58 13.36
C ILE A 447 -25.74 14.65 13.21
N GLU A 448 -24.94 14.84 12.18
CA GLU A 448 -23.72 14.06 11.98
C GLU A 448 -22.58 14.60 12.86
N PHE A 449 -21.90 13.71 13.60
CA PHE A 449 -20.67 14.06 14.32
C PHE A 449 -19.64 12.95 14.21
N ALA A 450 -18.71 13.10 13.27
CA ALA A 450 -17.65 12.15 13.00
C ALA A 450 -16.27 12.84 12.99
N TRP A 451 -15.31 12.23 12.30
CA TRP A 451 -13.94 12.74 12.20
C TRP A 451 -13.83 14.15 11.59
N PRO A 452 -14.60 14.53 10.55
CA PRO A 452 -14.55 15.88 10.00
C PRO A 452 -14.96 16.96 11.01
N GLU A 453 -16.04 16.72 11.77
CA GLU A 453 -16.60 17.66 12.75
C GLU A 453 -15.69 17.78 13.98
N LEU A 454 -15.17 16.66 14.50
CA LEU A 454 -14.16 16.69 15.55
C LEU A 454 -12.88 17.42 15.07
N GLY A 455 -12.49 17.23 13.82
CA GLY A 455 -11.39 17.97 13.21
C GLY A 455 -11.65 19.48 13.15
N ALA A 456 -12.89 19.90 12.86
CA ALA A 456 -13.31 21.30 12.88
C ALA A 456 -13.21 21.89 14.29
N ALA A 457 -13.78 21.20 15.29
CA ALA A 457 -13.68 21.60 16.69
C ALA A 457 -12.22 21.78 17.15
N LEU A 458 -11.33 20.84 16.80
CA LEU A 458 -9.92 20.93 17.18
C LEU A 458 -9.16 22.07 16.48
N ARG A 459 -9.55 22.48 15.28
CA ARG A 459 -8.93 23.62 14.58
C ARG A 459 -9.20 24.95 15.29
N GLU A 460 -10.38 25.09 15.89
CA GLU A 460 -10.76 26.26 16.68
C GLU A 460 -9.97 26.36 18.00
N CYS A 461 -9.37 25.26 18.45
CA CYS A 461 -8.54 25.19 19.65
C CYS A 461 -7.05 25.51 19.42
N ARG A 462 -6.64 25.86 18.20
CA ARG A 462 -5.24 26.18 17.91
C ARG A 462 -4.89 27.56 18.47
N ASP A 463 -3.79 27.64 19.21
CA ASP A 463 -3.26 28.92 19.67
C ASP A 463 -2.51 29.61 18.51
N VAL A 464 -3.12 30.66 17.93
CA VAL A 464 -2.53 31.49 16.86
C VAL A 464 -1.79 32.71 17.44
N GLY A 465 -1.45 32.71 18.73
CA GLY A 465 -0.74 33.82 19.38
C GLY A 465 -1.67 34.88 19.98
N ASP A 466 -2.97 34.60 20.08
CA ASP A 466 -3.94 35.41 20.81
C ASP A 466 -4.50 34.57 21.96
N ALA A 467 -3.81 34.63 23.11
CA ALA A 467 -4.10 33.84 24.30
C ALA A 467 -5.48 34.16 24.94
N ASP A 468 -6.24 35.11 24.37
CA ASP A 468 -7.55 35.56 24.82
C ASP A 468 -8.73 35.10 23.95
N SER A 469 -8.54 34.18 22.99
CA SER A 469 -9.68 33.65 22.23
C SER A 469 -10.66 32.88 23.13
N SER A 470 -11.95 33.22 23.04
CA SER A 470 -13.02 32.60 23.84
C SER A 470 -13.11 31.08 23.64
N HIS A 471 -12.83 30.60 22.42
CA HIS A 471 -12.78 29.17 22.07
C HIS A 471 -11.65 28.43 22.79
N LEU A 472 -10.45 29.00 22.87
CA LEU A 472 -9.32 28.36 23.56
C LEU A 472 -9.58 28.26 25.07
N ARG A 473 -10.15 29.31 25.67
CA ARG A 473 -10.53 29.31 27.09
C ARG A 473 -11.59 28.26 27.37
N GLY A 474 -12.67 28.25 26.59
CA GLY A 474 -13.73 27.24 26.70
C GLY A 474 -13.20 25.80 26.54
N TRP A 475 -12.27 25.58 25.61
CA TRP A 475 -11.60 24.29 25.41
C TRP A 475 -10.82 23.83 26.64
N VAL A 476 -9.98 24.70 27.21
CA VAL A 476 -9.18 24.37 28.39
C VAL A 476 -10.08 24.14 29.61
N ASP A 477 -11.13 24.93 29.80
CA ASP A 477 -12.09 24.77 30.88
C ASP A 477 -12.87 23.45 30.76
N TRP A 478 -13.33 23.11 29.55
CA TRP A 478 -14.00 21.83 29.27
C TRP A 478 -13.08 20.63 29.55
N LEU A 479 -11.82 20.70 29.11
CA LEU A 479 -10.83 19.67 29.43
C LEU A 479 -10.56 19.58 30.93
N ALA A 480 -10.42 20.70 31.64
CA ALA A 480 -10.12 20.73 33.07
C ALA A 480 -11.25 20.12 33.92
N ALA A 481 -12.50 20.26 33.51
CA ALA A 481 -13.67 19.70 34.18
C ALA A 481 -13.78 18.17 34.08
N LYS A 482 -13.08 17.54 33.13
CA LYS A 482 -13.13 16.07 32.92
C LYS A 482 -12.36 15.28 33.97
N SER A 483 -12.84 14.08 34.29
CA SER A 483 -12.09 13.09 35.04
C SER A 483 -10.90 12.56 34.23
N ASP A 484 -9.93 11.94 34.91
CA ASP A 484 -8.77 11.33 34.23
C ASP A 484 -9.20 10.20 33.28
N SER A 485 -10.24 9.43 33.63
CA SER A 485 -10.79 8.39 32.75
C SER A 485 -11.39 8.96 31.45
N SER A 486 -12.11 10.08 31.54
CA SER A 486 -12.66 10.75 30.35
C SER A 486 -11.57 11.34 29.46
N ILE A 487 -10.49 11.85 30.04
CA ILE A 487 -9.32 12.32 29.28
C ILE A 487 -8.61 11.16 28.57
N VAL A 488 -8.43 10.02 29.26
CA VAL A 488 -7.86 8.81 28.65
C VAL A 488 -8.72 8.33 27.48
N ASN A 489 -10.04 8.33 27.61
CA ASN A 489 -10.94 7.97 26.50
C ASN A 489 -10.80 8.92 25.30
N LEU A 490 -10.73 10.23 25.53
CA LEU A 490 -10.48 11.21 24.47
C LEU A 490 -9.13 10.98 23.79
N TYR A 491 -8.06 10.71 24.56
CA TYR A 491 -6.74 10.41 23.99
C TYR A 491 -6.75 9.10 23.19
N GLN A 492 -7.47 8.08 23.64
CA GLN A 492 -7.65 6.84 22.89
C GLN A 492 -8.38 7.06 21.57
N LEU A 493 -9.45 7.88 21.58
CA LEU A 493 -10.16 8.29 20.37
C LEU A 493 -9.19 8.95 19.38
N LEU A 494 -8.49 10.01 19.81
CA LEU A 494 -7.56 10.73 18.95
C LEU A 494 -6.40 9.86 18.45
N GLY A 495 -5.88 8.98 19.30
CA GLY A 495 -4.83 8.00 18.94
C GLY A 495 -5.31 7.03 17.87
N ARG A 496 -6.52 6.49 18.01
CA ARG A 496 -7.13 5.61 17.02
C ARG A 496 -7.32 6.33 15.69
N GLY A 497 -7.95 7.52 15.70
CA GLY A 497 -8.17 8.31 14.47
C GLY A 497 -6.90 8.65 13.72
N TYR A 498 -5.80 8.91 14.45
CA TYR A 498 -4.49 9.13 13.84
C TYR A 498 -3.90 7.84 13.25
N SER A 499 -4.04 6.70 13.94
CA SER A 499 -3.54 5.40 13.48
C SER A 499 -4.26 4.90 12.22
N THR A 500 -5.56 5.16 12.11
CA THR A 500 -6.41 4.74 10.99
C THR A 500 -6.46 5.75 9.84
N GLN A 501 -5.71 6.86 9.93
CA GLN A 501 -5.69 7.95 8.94
C GLN A 501 -7.06 8.61 8.69
N LEU A 502 -8.01 8.45 9.62
CA LEU A 502 -9.32 9.09 9.55
C LEU A 502 -9.26 10.58 9.91
N MET A 503 -8.17 11.02 10.57
CA MET A 503 -7.88 12.44 10.80
C MET A 503 -6.99 13.02 9.69
N HIS A 504 -7.56 13.90 8.85
CA HIS A 504 -6.86 14.52 7.70
C HIS A 504 -5.95 15.71 8.05
N PHE A 505 -5.74 16.07 9.32
CA PHE A 505 -5.01 17.26 9.75
C PHE A 505 -3.73 16.92 10.52
N HIS A 506 -2.74 16.34 9.84
CA HIS A 506 -1.45 16.02 10.46
C HIS A 506 -0.72 17.30 10.93
N GLY A 507 -0.31 17.33 12.20
CA GLY A 507 0.50 18.41 12.78
C GLY A 507 -0.26 19.47 13.58
N VAL A 508 -1.58 19.36 13.73
CA VAL A 508 -2.37 20.30 14.56
C VAL A 508 -2.28 19.97 16.05
N LEU A 509 -2.29 18.69 16.43
CA LEU A 509 -2.28 18.26 17.85
C LEU A 509 -1.13 18.85 18.69
N PRO A 510 0.12 18.99 18.19
CA PRO A 510 1.20 19.64 18.94
C PRO A 510 0.96 21.12 19.26
N LEU A 511 0.02 21.77 18.56
CA LEU A 511 -0.31 23.19 18.73
C LEU A 511 -1.48 23.44 19.69
N ILE A 512 -2.19 22.38 20.11
CA ILE A 512 -3.37 22.47 20.98
C ILE A 512 -2.97 22.15 22.43
N PRO A 513 -3.42 22.93 23.44
CA PRO A 513 -3.26 22.58 24.84
C PRO A 513 -4.18 21.41 25.21
N LEU A 514 -3.70 20.19 24.96
CA LEU A 514 -4.46 18.96 25.16
C LEU A 514 -3.95 18.13 26.34
N VAL A 515 -2.64 18.19 26.59
CA VAL A 515 -1.92 17.24 27.43
C VAL A 515 -2.04 17.60 28.90
N ARG A 516 -2.66 16.71 29.69
CA ARG A 516 -2.92 16.96 31.11
C ARG A 516 -1.67 16.79 31.97
N ILE A 517 -1.35 17.82 32.75
CA ILE A 517 -0.33 17.85 33.79
C ILE A 517 -0.95 18.24 35.15
N ALA A 518 -0.22 18.01 36.25
CA ALA A 518 -0.63 18.43 37.59
C ALA A 518 0.31 19.50 38.13
N ARG A 519 -0.11 20.77 38.11
CA ARG A 519 0.68 21.88 38.65
C ARG A 519 0.02 22.46 39.88
N ARG A 520 0.75 22.53 41.00
CA ARG A 520 0.25 23.05 42.30
C ARG A 520 -1.08 22.42 42.75
N GLY A 521 -1.29 21.13 42.45
CA GLY A 521 -2.50 20.39 42.83
C GLY A 521 -3.74 20.66 41.98
N LYS A 522 -3.61 21.39 40.86
CA LYS A 522 -4.70 21.60 39.88
C LYS A 522 -4.35 20.91 38.56
N ASN A 523 -5.38 20.43 37.86
CA ASN A 523 -5.25 19.95 36.48
C ASN A 523 -5.02 21.15 35.57
N GLU A 524 -3.98 21.07 34.75
CA GLU A 524 -3.64 22.04 33.71
C GLU A 524 -3.42 21.27 32.40
N HIS A 525 -3.74 21.90 31.27
CA HIS A 525 -3.57 21.29 29.94
C HIS A 525 -2.58 22.13 29.14
N VAL A 526 -1.52 21.48 28.67
CA VAL A 526 -0.39 22.12 27.96
C VAL A 526 -0.21 21.53 26.57
N ARG A 527 0.59 22.17 25.71
CA ARG A 527 0.96 21.60 24.41
C ARG A 527 1.92 20.43 24.60
N GLY A 528 1.87 19.46 23.70
CA GLY A 528 2.71 18.27 23.85
C GLY A 528 4.22 18.55 23.92
N PRO A 529 4.80 19.44 23.09
CA PRO A 529 6.21 19.81 23.18
C PRO A 529 6.63 20.52 24.49
N GLU A 530 5.68 21.02 25.28
CA GLU A 530 5.95 21.72 26.54
C GLU A 530 6.11 20.74 27.73
N THR A 531 5.83 19.45 27.53
CA THR A 531 5.88 18.42 28.58
C THR A 531 6.47 17.10 28.09
N HIS A 532 6.63 16.16 29.02
CA HIS A 532 7.17 14.83 28.77
C HIS A 532 6.33 13.79 29.52
N LEU A 533 6.32 12.57 28.99
CA LEU A 533 5.79 11.42 29.71
C LEU A 533 6.57 11.16 31.01
N PRO A 534 5.90 10.60 32.05
CA PRO A 534 6.57 10.20 33.28
C PRO A 534 7.60 9.10 33.01
N SER A 535 8.67 9.09 33.81
CA SER A 535 9.75 8.11 33.68
C SER A 535 9.31 6.70 34.08
N ASN A 536 8.35 6.61 35.00
CA ASN A 536 7.71 5.41 35.51
C ASN A 536 6.42 5.84 36.27
N ALA A 537 5.59 4.87 36.66
CA ALA A 537 4.33 5.12 37.37
C ALA A 537 4.49 5.87 38.73
N LYS A 538 5.70 5.93 39.29
CA LYS A 538 5.99 6.64 40.56
C LYS A 538 6.50 8.07 40.35
N ASP A 539 6.65 8.53 39.11
CA ASP A 539 7.09 9.89 38.80
C ASP A 539 6.02 10.92 39.18
N LYS A 540 6.31 11.74 40.22
CA LYS A 540 5.39 12.77 40.75
C LYS A 540 5.74 14.19 40.28
N SER A 541 6.49 14.34 39.18
CA SER A 541 6.90 15.65 38.71
C SER A 541 5.70 16.49 38.21
N GLN A 542 5.59 17.71 38.71
CA GLN A 542 4.47 18.61 38.39
C GLN A 542 4.49 19.18 36.95
N ASN A 543 5.61 19.03 36.23
CA ASN A 543 5.75 19.51 34.84
C ASN A 543 5.67 18.36 33.82
N ARG A 544 5.21 17.17 34.23
CA ARG A 544 5.05 15.99 33.39
C ARG A 544 3.59 15.58 33.26
N VAL A 545 3.33 14.77 32.25
CA VAL A 545 2.08 14.03 32.13
C VAL A 545 1.86 13.23 33.40
N ARG A 546 0.63 13.28 33.94
CA ARG A 546 0.27 12.52 35.12
C ARG A 546 0.31 11.02 34.84
N ALA A 547 0.77 10.22 35.81
CA ALA A 547 0.85 8.77 35.64
C ALA A 547 -0.52 8.14 35.33
N GLU A 548 -1.61 8.68 35.87
CA GLU A 548 -2.96 8.14 35.67
C GLU A 548 -3.48 8.28 34.23
N VAL A 549 -2.93 9.22 33.45
CA VAL A 549 -3.34 9.45 32.04
C VAL A 549 -2.26 9.01 31.04
N ALA A 550 -1.06 8.69 31.51
CA ALA A 550 0.03 8.17 30.69
C ALA A 550 -0.17 6.69 30.30
N TYR A 551 0.72 6.19 29.43
CA TYR A 551 0.87 4.77 29.15
C TYR A 551 2.26 4.30 29.58
N PHE A 552 2.35 3.03 29.92
CA PHE A 552 3.60 2.34 30.27
C PHE A 552 3.74 1.07 29.44
N ASP A 553 4.98 0.61 29.25
CA ASP A 553 5.25 -0.57 28.40
C ASP A 553 4.73 -1.87 29.02
N ASP A 554 4.44 -1.87 30.32
CA ASP A 554 3.88 -2.96 31.12
C ASP A 554 2.36 -2.83 31.35
N ASP A 555 1.66 -1.95 30.62
CA ASP A 555 0.21 -1.82 30.72
C ASP A 555 -0.50 -3.14 30.33
N GLU A 556 -1.40 -3.63 31.20
CA GLU A 556 -2.17 -4.85 30.96
C GLU A 556 -3.11 -4.73 29.74
N ASP A 557 -3.67 -3.53 29.53
CA ASP A 557 -4.48 -3.22 28.35
C ASP A 557 -3.60 -2.71 27.20
N GLN A 558 -3.15 -3.65 26.38
CA GLN A 558 -2.30 -3.40 25.21
C GLN A 558 -2.99 -2.51 24.16
N THR A 559 -4.32 -2.56 24.03
CA THR A 559 -5.06 -1.73 23.06
C THR A 559 -5.07 -0.28 23.51
N ARG A 560 -5.37 -0.05 24.79
CA ARG A 560 -5.26 1.28 25.41
C ARG A 560 -3.84 1.83 25.26
N ALA A 561 -2.82 1.06 25.61
CA ALA A 561 -1.43 1.49 25.53
C ALA A 561 -1.02 1.89 24.11
N ALA A 562 -1.41 1.09 23.10
CA ALA A 562 -1.13 1.38 21.70
C ALA A 562 -1.80 2.69 21.23
N ASN A 563 -3.09 2.89 21.55
CA ASN A 563 -3.80 4.12 21.19
C ASN A 563 -3.17 5.35 21.86
N LEU A 564 -2.84 5.26 23.15
CA LEU A 564 -2.17 6.34 23.87
C LEU A 564 -0.78 6.63 23.32
N GLN A 565 0.00 5.59 22.96
CA GLN A 565 1.32 5.75 22.35
C GLN A 565 1.24 6.54 21.04
N VAL A 566 0.27 6.20 20.17
CA VAL A 566 0.03 6.93 18.93
C VAL A 566 -0.39 8.36 19.21
N PHE A 567 -1.32 8.57 20.14
CA PHE A 567 -1.76 9.89 20.55
C PHE A 567 -0.60 10.77 21.03
N TYR A 568 0.21 10.31 22.00
CA TYR A 568 1.31 11.10 22.56
C TYR A 568 2.36 11.44 21.50
N ARG A 569 2.66 10.49 20.60
CA ARG A 569 3.54 10.73 19.46
C ARG A 569 2.97 11.82 18.55
N ALA A 570 1.69 11.72 18.20
CA ALA A 570 1.00 12.69 17.34
C ALA A 570 0.89 14.08 17.98
N ALA A 571 0.72 14.15 19.30
CA ALA A 571 0.72 15.39 20.08
C ALA A 571 2.13 15.97 20.30
N GLY A 572 3.20 15.27 19.92
CA GLY A 572 4.58 15.74 20.09
C GLY A 572 5.13 15.60 21.52
N VAL A 573 4.51 14.76 22.36
CA VAL A 573 5.02 14.46 23.71
C VAL A 573 6.12 13.40 23.62
N ARG A 574 7.29 13.72 24.16
CA ARG A 574 8.43 12.80 24.23
C ARG A 574 8.51 12.10 25.59
N ARG A 575 9.20 10.95 25.64
CA ARG A 575 9.52 10.28 26.91
C ARG A 575 10.60 11.06 27.66
N TRP A 576 10.58 10.97 28.99
CA TRP A 576 11.68 11.47 29.81
C TRP A 576 12.83 10.46 29.88
N ASP A 577 13.45 10.25 28.73
CA ASP A 577 14.60 9.38 28.56
C ASP A 577 15.93 10.11 28.90
N GLU A 578 17.04 9.41 28.66
CA GLU A 578 18.38 9.94 28.91
C GLU A 578 18.67 11.20 28.07
N THR A 579 18.26 11.21 26.80
CA THR A 579 18.39 12.36 25.89
C THR A 579 17.65 13.58 26.42
N ALA A 580 16.39 13.44 26.84
CA ALA A 580 15.60 14.53 27.39
C ALA A 580 16.22 15.11 28.69
N ARG A 581 16.84 14.25 29.51
CA ARG A 581 17.59 14.69 30.71
C ARG A 581 18.81 15.53 30.34
N ILE A 582 19.55 15.11 29.32
CA ILE A 582 20.73 15.82 28.84
C ILE A 582 20.34 17.15 28.18
N GLU A 583 19.30 17.19 27.35
CA GLU A 583 18.74 18.44 26.81
C GLU A 583 18.32 19.41 27.92
N ALA A 584 17.70 18.91 28.99
CA ALA A 584 17.32 19.72 30.15
C ALA A 584 18.53 20.26 30.92
N ARG A 585 19.60 19.46 31.07
CA ARG A 585 20.88 19.91 31.66
C ARG A 585 21.61 20.90 30.76
N LEU A 586 21.50 20.78 29.43
CA LEU A 586 22.08 21.72 28.46
C LEU A 586 21.32 23.06 28.38
N LYS A 587 20.02 23.08 28.68
CA LYS A 587 19.16 24.27 28.51
C LYS A 587 19.73 25.55 29.16
N PRO A 588 20.24 25.54 30.41
CA PRO A 588 20.88 26.73 31.00
C PRO A 588 22.11 27.22 30.23
N TYR A 589 22.84 26.31 29.57
CA TYR A 589 24.05 26.63 28.83
C TYR A 589 23.80 27.39 27.51
N ARG A 590 22.56 27.42 27.03
CA ARG A 590 22.17 28.13 25.80
C ARG A 590 21.96 29.64 25.99
N VAL A 591 22.02 30.13 27.22
CA VAL A 591 21.92 31.57 27.53
C VAL A 591 23.29 32.23 27.30
N ARG A 592 23.36 33.20 26.38
CA ARG A 592 24.63 33.81 25.92
C ARG A 592 25.42 34.55 27.02
N ASN A 593 24.76 35.24 27.94
CA ASN A 593 25.42 36.10 28.95
C ASN A 593 25.34 35.51 30.37
N ARG A 594 25.79 34.27 30.56
CA ARG A 594 25.78 33.63 31.89
C ARG A 594 27.06 33.94 32.68
N PRO A 595 26.99 34.14 34.02
CA PRO A 595 28.19 34.33 34.84
C PRO A 595 29.05 33.05 34.87
N MET A 596 30.33 33.21 35.18
CA MET A 596 31.25 32.10 35.39
C MET A 596 30.91 31.36 36.70
N PRO A 597 31.05 30.02 36.79
CA PRO A 597 30.61 29.30 37.97
C PRO A 597 31.53 29.60 39.15
N GLU A 598 30.96 29.97 40.30
CA GLU A 598 31.69 30.22 41.55
C GLU A 598 31.28 29.22 42.66
N GLY A 599 32.24 28.84 43.51
CA GLY A 599 32.01 27.96 44.66
C GLY A 599 31.35 26.62 44.29
N GLY A 600 30.22 26.30 44.91
CA GLY A 600 29.47 25.06 44.64
C GLY A 600 28.93 24.91 43.21
N GLN A 601 28.92 25.99 42.41
CA GLN A 601 28.52 25.94 41.01
C GLN A 601 29.58 25.28 40.12
N VAL A 602 30.85 25.31 40.53
CA VAL A 602 31.96 24.67 39.80
C VAL A 602 31.77 23.15 39.79
N LYS A 603 31.45 22.56 40.95
CA LYS A 603 31.16 21.12 41.06
C LYS A 603 29.98 20.72 40.18
N LYS A 604 28.88 21.47 40.24
CA LYS A 604 27.70 21.22 39.40
C LYS A 604 28.03 21.31 37.90
N HIS A 605 28.86 22.28 37.52
CA HIS A 605 29.30 22.42 36.13
C HIS A 605 30.11 21.20 35.66
N LEU A 606 31.07 20.73 36.47
CA LEU A 606 31.85 19.53 36.16
C LEU A 606 30.97 18.27 36.11
N ASP A 607 29.99 18.14 37.03
CA ASP A 607 29.01 17.05 37.02
C ASP A 607 28.14 17.05 35.73
N ASP A 608 27.76 18.24 35.24
CA ASP A 608 27.03 18.39 33.98
C ASP A 608 27.90 17.99 32.78
N VAL A 609 29.15 18.48 32.71
CA VAL A 609 30.08 18.14 31.63
C VAL A 609 30.45 16.65 31.64
N GLY A 610 30.60 16.04 32.81
CA GLY A 610 30.79 14.60 32.95
C GLY A 610 29.59 13.81 32.42
N ALA A 611 28.36 14.25 32.71
CA ALA A 611 27.16 13.63 32.16
C ALA A 611 27.04 13.84 30.63
N PHE A 612 27.44 15.00 30.10
CA PHE A 612 27.50 15.24 28.66
C PHE A 612 28.48 14.31 27.96
N THR A 613 29.66 14.13 28.57
CA THR A 613 30.72 13.23 28.09
C THR A 613 30.22 11.79 28.01
N GLN A 614 29.68 11.26 29.11
CA GLN A 614 29.17 9.89 29.16
C GLN A 614 28.04 9.66 28.15
N TYR A 615 27.06 10.58 28.07
CA TYR A 615 25.97 10.48 27.10
C TYR A 615 26.46 10.53 25.65
N ALA A 616 27.39 11.42 25.33
CA ALA A 616 27.90 11.56 23.97
C ALA A 616 28.67 10.32 23.51
N LEU A 617 29.45 9.70 24.40
CA LEU A 617 30.21 8.49 24.10
C LEU A 617 29.30 7.27 23.86
N THR A 618 28.15 7.20 24.53
CA THR A 618 27.13 6.16 24.30
C THR A 618 26.24 6.46 23.10
N HIS A 619 25.98 7.73 22.76
CA HIS A 619 25.08 8.18 21.68
C HIS A 619 25.78 8.99 20.58
N ARG A 620 26.87 8.42 20.02
CA ARG A 620 27.82 9.12 19.13
C ARG A 620 27.17 9.85 17.95
N GLU A 621 26.13 9.29 17.34
CA GLU A 621 25.45 9.89 16.17
C GLU A 621 24.73 11.21 16.49
N SER A 622 24.17 11.33 17.70
CA SER A 622 23.39 12.50 18.11
C SER A 622 24.24 13.57 18.81
N ALA A 623 25.39 13.17 19.36
CA ALA A 623 26.25 14.00 20.20
C ALA A 623 26.66 15.31 19.52
N ARG A 624 27.16 15.24 18.29
CA ARG A 624 27.64 16.45 17.59
C ARG A 624 26.52 17.48 17.41
N ARG A 625 25.30 17.06 17.05
CA ARG A 625 24.15 17.97 16.89
C ARG A 625 23.71 18.61 18.22
N LEU A 626 23.84 17.88 19.33
CA LEU A 626 23.39 18.35 20.64
C LEU A 626 24.38 19.32 21.30
N PHE A 627 25.68 19.08 21.13
CA PHE A 627 26.72 19.75 21.91
C PHE A 627 27.58 20.75 21.14
N ARG A 628 27.79 20.58 19.82
CA ARG A 628 28.80 21.34 19.05
C ARG A 628 28.72 22.84 19.26
N ASP A 629 27.52 23.39 19.18
CA ASP A 629 27.28 24.84 19.15
C ASP A 629 26.69 25.37 20.47
N VAL A 630 26.81 24.59 21.56
CA VAL A 630 26.37 25.01 22.90
C VAL A 630 27.59 25.45 23.71
N PRO A 631 27.67 26.71 24.17
CA PRO A 631 28.87 27.21 24.83
C PRO A 631 28.94 26.75 26.27
N PHE A 632 29.38 25.52 26.54
CA PHE A 632 29.53 24.97 27.89
C PHE A 632 30.99 24.78 28.34
N LEU A 633 31.98 25.06 27.50
CA LEU A 633 33.40 24.93 27.84
C LEU A 633 34.00 26.26 28.28
N VAL A 634 35.04 26.22 29.11
CA VAL A 634 35.78 27.41 29.55
C VAL A 634 37.11 27.53 28.80
N SER A 635 37.46 28.76 28.39
CA SER A 635 38.76 29.10 27.78
C SER A 635 39.55 30.13 28.61
N PRO A 636 40.89 29.96 28.75
CA PRO A 636 41.78 30.94 29.34
C PRO A 636 42.44 31.83 28.27
N LEU A 637 41.85 32.98 27.96
CA LEU A 637 42.46 33.97 27.05
C LEU A 637 43.71 34.61 27.69
N PRO A 638 44.85 34.77 26.97
CA PRO A 638 46.03 35.43 27.52
C PRO A 638 45.74 36.90 27.86
N GLY A 639 45.85 37.23 29.15
CA GLY A 639 45.60 38.59 29.66
C GLY A 639 44.12 39.01 29.73
N GLY A 640 43.18 38.13 29.37
CA GLY A 640 41.73 38.37 29.40
C GLY A 640 41.00 37.57 30.50
N PRO A 641 39.71 37.89 30.78
CA PRO A 641 38.89 37.07 31.67
C PRO A 641 38.55 35.72 31.04
N LEU A 642 38.25 34.72 31.87
CA LEU A 642 37.75 33.43 31.39
C LEU A 642 36.46 33.63 30.59
N THR A 643 36.31 32.92 29.47
CA THR A 643 35.12 33.01 28.61
C THR A 643 34.49 31.65 28.34
N TRP A 644 33.19 31.66 28.02
CA TRP A 644 32.45 30.48 27.59
C TRP A 644 32.60 30.29 26.09
N ILE A 645 32.99 29.08 25.69
CA ILE A 645 33.13 28.69 24.29
C ILE A 645 32.33 27.41 24.03
N SER A 646 31.92 27.20 22.79
CA SER A 646 31.34 25.94 22.35
C SER A 646 32.43 24.96 21.90
N PRO A 647 32.18 23.64 21.92
CA PRO A 647 33.12 22.67 21.36
C PRO A 647 33.53 22.98 19.92
N GLY A 648 32.60 23.46 19.08
CA GLY A 648 32.88 23.83 17.68
C GLY A 648 33.85 24.99 17.50
N GLU A 649 34.04 25.81 18.53
CA GLU A 649 34.95 26.96 18.57
C GLU A 649 36.24 26.64 19.33
N SER A 650 36.50 25.37 19.66
CA SER A 650 37.58 24.99 20.58
C SER A 650 38.64 24.10 19.93
N TYR A 651 39.87 24.18 20.43
CA TYR A 651 40.94 23.22 20.15
C TYR A 651 41.52 22.65 21.44
N LEU A 652 42.17 21.48 21.30
CA LEU A 652 42.73 20.74 22.41
C LEU A 652 44.25 20.60 22.26
N ASP A 653 44.97 21.12 23.25
CA ASP A 653 46.42 21.06 23.40
C ASP A 653 46.75 20.82 24.88
N LEU A 654 47.96 21.17 25.33
CA LEU A 654 48.32 21.10 26.74
C LEU A 654 47.29 21.84 27.62
N PRO A 655 46.86 21.27 28.76
CA PRO A 655 47.42 20.09 29.43
C PRO A 655 46.85 18.73 29.01
N TYR A 656 45.91 18.66 28.06
CA TYR A 656 45.24 17.41 27.69
C TYR A 656 46.11 16.55 26.76
N ARG A 657 46.66 17.14 25.69
CA ARG A 657 47.52 16.42 24.73
C ARG A 657 48.57 17.36 24.16
N THR A 658 49.71 16.82 23.77
CA THR A 658 50.76 17.59 23.11
C THR A 658 50.48 17.65 21.61
N THR A 659 49.67 18.63 21.16
CA THR A 659 49.31 18.78 19.74
C THR A 659 50.08 19.91 19.04
N GLY A 660 50.52 20.92 19.77
CA GLY A 660 51.17 22.13 19.22
C GLY A 660 50.19 23.06 18.48
N LEU A 661 48.88 22.83 18.61
CA LEU A 661 47.84 23.64 17.98
C LEU A 661 47.83 25.09 18.51
N SER A 662 48.32 25.33 19.74
CA SER A 662 48.50 26.69 20.26
C SER A 662 49.42 27.56 19.41
N SER A 663 50.35 26.94 18.67
CA SER A 663 51.28 27.64 17.77
C SER A 663 50.62 28.01 16.43
N LEU A 664 49.51 27.34 16.08
CA LEU A 664 48.73 27.61 14.87
C LEU A 664 47.63 28.66 15.09
N TYR A 665 47.08 28.70 16.31
CA TYR A 665 46.02 29.62 16.73
C TYR A 665 46.54 30.52 17.87
N PRO A 666 47.51 31.43 17.60
CA PRO A 666 48.05 32.32 18.60
C PRO A 666 46.98 33.33 19.01
N SER A 667 46.79 33.50 20.31
CA SER A 667 45.67 34.16 20.98
C SER A 667 45.47 35.69 20.74
N VAL A 668 45.90 36.26 19.60
CA VAL A 668 45.82 37.69 19.29
C VAL A 668 44.70 37.93 18.27
N LEU A 669 43.68 38.72 18.66
CA LEU A 669 42.38 38.85 17.98
C LEU A 669 42.20 40.12 17.12
N TYR A 670 43.26 40.65 16.50
CA TYR A 670 43.14 41.84 15.63
C TYR A 670 44.09 41.74 14.43
N ASP A 671 43.58 42.02 13.22
CA ASP A 671 44.43 42.33 12.07
C ASP A 671 44.85 43.82 12.05
N GLU A 672 45.66 44.21 11.07
CA GLU A 672 46.21 45.58 10.93
C GLU A 672 45.12 46.67 10.74
N ASP A 673 43.88 46.29 10.40
CA ASP A 673 42.71 47.16 10.20
C ASP A 673 41.73 47.14 11.40
N GLY A 674 41.98 46.29 12.42
CA GLY A 674 41.20 46.24 13.67
C GLY A 674 39.94 45.37 13.63
N ASP A 675 39.77 44.53 12.61
CA ASP A 675 38.66 43.60 12.50
C ASP A 675 38.89 42.30 13.30
N PHE A 676 37.81 41.82 13.94
CA PHE A 676 37.81 40.63 14.81
C PHE A 676 37.61 39.34 14.00
N TYR A 677 38.57 38.42 14.03
CA TYR A 677 38.42 37.07 13.49
C TYR A 677 38.20 36.06 14.63
N GLU A 678 37.17 35.21 14.53
CA GLU A 678 36.96 34.10 15.46
C GLU A 678 37.96 32.96 15.15
N GLU A 679 39.14 33.01 15.78
CA GLU A 679 40.03 31.84 15.83
C GLU A 679 39.55 30.84 16.91
N PRO A 680 39.75 29.52 16.70
CA PRO A 680 39.46 28.52 17.72
C PRO A 680 40.21 28.79 19.03
N TYR A 681 39.57 28.52 20.17
CA TYR A 681 40.08 28.82 21.51
C TYR A 681 40.60 27.56 22.24
N PRO A 682 41.64 27.67 23.10
CA PRO A 682 42.10 26.54 23.90
C PRO A 682 41.07 26.18 24.98
N VAL A 683 40.87 24.89 25.22
CA VAL A 683 40.05 24.42 26.35
C VAL A 683 40.86 24.51 27.65
N ALA A 684 40.31 25.16 28.69
CA ALA A 684 40.93 25.26 30.00
C ALA A 684 41.13 23.88 30.65
N GLY A 685 42.16 23.71 31.47
CA GLY A 685 42.48 22.46 32.19
C GLY A 685 41.49 22.02 33.28
N TYR A 686 40.30 22.63 33.39
CA TYR A 686 39.31 22.33 34.43
C TYR A 686 38.71 20.92 34.34
N TYR A 687 38.79 20.28 33.18
CA TYR A 687 38.09 19.04 32.86
C TYR A 687 38.99 17.80 32.85
N LEU A 688 40.24 17.93 33.32
CA LEU A 688 41.25 16.86 33.30
C LEU A 688 40.81 15.59 34.07
N GLU A 689 39.97 15.74 35.10
CA GLU A 689 39.47 14.62 35.91
C GLU A 689 38.24 13.92 35.29
N ILE A 690 37.75 14.36 34.12
CA ILE A 690 36.58 13.79 33.47
C ILE A 690 37.01 12.67 32.50
N ASP A 691 36.70 11.42 32.86
CA ASP A 691 36.99 10.25 32.03
C ASP A 691 36.35 10.35 30.64
N GLY A 692 37.17 10.16 29.60
CA GLY A 692 36.73 10.15 28.19
C GLY A 692 36.44 11.55 27.60
N PHE A 693 36.77 12.63 28.32
CA PHE A 693 36.51 14.01 27.89
C PHE A 693 37.18 14.36 26.55
N GLU A 694 38.39 13.84 26.34
CA GLU A 694 39.15 14.00 25.10
C GLU A 694 38.42 13.44 23.87
N ASP A 695 37.93 12.20 23.97
CA ASP A 695 37.16 11.55 22.91
C ASP A 695 35.84 12.27 22.66
N PHE A 696 35.21 12.73 23.73
CA PHE A 696 33.99 13.53 23.67
C PHE A 696 34.21 14.81 22.86
N LEU A 697 35.24 15.61 23.17
CA LEU A 697 35.53 16.85 22.45
C LEU A 697 35.78 16.60 20.95
N GLY A 698 36.57 15.56 20.62
CA GLY A 698 36.80 15.17 19.23
C GLY A 698 35.52 14.75 18.49
N LEU A 699 34.61 14.08 19.20
CA LEU A 699 33.30 13.64 18.69
C LEU A 699 32.35 14.83 18.46
N VAL A 700 32.32 15.81 19.37
CA VAL A 700 31.35 16.92 19.32
C VAL A 700 31.82 18.12 18.52
N GLY A 701 33.08 18.15 18.07
CA GLY A 701 33.53 19.08 17.03
C GLY A 701 34.77 19.90 17.35
N SER A 702 35.39 19.71 18.52
CA SER A 702 36.66 20.36 18.86
C SER A 702 37.79 19.91 17.94
N ILE A 703 38.75 20.81 17.71
CA ILE A 703 39.98 20.54 16.97
C ILE A 703 40.94 19.83 17.91
N VAL A 704 41.05 18.51 17.78
CA VAL A 704 41.89 17.66 18.64
C VAL A 704 43.20 17.23 17.98
N GLY A 705 43.47 17.75 16.77
CA GLY A 705 44.63 17.41 15.95
C GLY A 705 44.45 17.88 14.51
N ILE A 706 45.44 17.62 13.66
CA ILE A 706 45.39 17.95 12.23
C ILE A 706 44.50 16.93 11.50
N LYS A 707 43.54 17.41 10.71
CA LYS A 707 42.63 16.56 9.95
C LYS A 707 42.83 16.75 8.45
N ILE A 708 42.85 15.64 7.70
CA ILE A 708 42.74 15.65 6.25
C ILE A 708 41.25 15.71 5.89
N THR A 709 40.83 16.80 5.27
CA THR A 709 39.45 17.11 4.94
C THR A 709 39.19 16.97 3.44
N ASP A 710 37.91 16.82 3.07
CA ASP A 710 37.48 16.89 1.68
C ASP A 710 37.79 18.28 1.12
N SER A 711 38.42 18.31 -0.05
CA SER A 711 38.72 19.52 -0.80
C SER A 711 37.81 19.61 -2.01
N ASN A 712 37.47 20.84 -2.38
CA ASN A 712 36.82 21.08 -3.66
C ASN A 712 37.77 20.66 -4.80
N VAL A 713 37.39 19.61 -5.56
CA VAL A 713 38.17 19.06 -6.67
C VAL A 713 38.48 20.10 -7.76
N PHE A 714 37.65 21.15 -7.90
CA PHE A 714 37.90 22.24 -8.85
C PHE A 714 39.12 23.10 -8.50
N ASN A 715 39.59 23.03 -7.25
CA ASN A 715 40.82 23.68 -6.81
C ASN A 715 42.09 22.85 -7.10
N ASN A 716 41.94 21.67 -7.71
CA ASN A 716 43.07 20.82 -8.08
C ASN A 716 43.69 21.29 -9.40
N PRO A 717 44.98 21.62 -9.45
CA PRO A 717 45.62 22.12 -10.68
C PRO A 717 45.70 21.05 -11.79
N LEU A 718 45.53 19.77 -11.47
CA LEU A 718 45.50 18.68 -12.46
C LEU A 718 44.11 18.45 -13.08
N LEU A 719 43.05 19.07 -12.56
CA LEU A 719 41.71 18.96 -13.14
C LEU A 719 41.63 19.76 -14.45
N LYS A 720 41.45 19.04 -15.57
CA LYS A 720 41.34 19.70 -16.89
C LYS A 720 39.94 20.26 -17.13
N ARG A 721 39.87 21.50 -17.64
CA ARG A 721 38.61 22.20 -17.95
C ARG A 721 37.70 21.42 -18.91
N GLU A 722 38.29 20.70 -19.85
CA GLU A 722 37.61 19.85 -20.83
C GLU A 722 36.80 18.71 -20.20
N TRP A 723 37.12 18.26 -18.98
CA TRP A 723 36.40 17.17 -18.32
C TRP A 723 35.04 17.57 -17.78
N TRP A 724 34.83 18.85 -17.46
CA TRP A 724 33.62 19.31 -16.76
C TRP A 724 32.83 20.39 -17.49
N LYS A 725 33.43 21.12 -18.45
CA LYS A 725 32.79 22.26 -19.14
C LYS A 725 31.52 21.91 -19.93
N ASN A 726 31.40 20.67 -20.44
CA ASN A 726 30.31 20.25 -21.33
C ASN A 726 29.31 19.27 -20.69
N TYR A 727 29.42 19.00 -19.40
CA TYR A 727 28.55 18.03 -18.71
C TYR A 727 27.65 18.71 -17.68
N ARG A 728 26.38 18.27 -17.60
CA ARG A 728 25.47 18.66 -16.50
C ARG A 728 25.73 17.77 -15.29
N HIS A 729 25.94 18.38 -14.12
CA HIS A 729 26.07 17.67 -12.84
C HIS A 729 24.70 17.11 -12.43
N SER A 730 24.72 15.94 -11.81
CA SER A 730 23.53 15.23 -11.32
C SER A 730 23.77 14.70 -9.90
N VAL A 731 22.78 14.01 -9.33
CA VAL A 731 22.93 13.28 -8.05
C VAL A 731 24.00 12.17 -8.09
N HIS A 732 24.48 11.78 -9.27
CA HIS A 732 25.56 10.80 -9.47
C HIS A 732 26.92 11.43 -9.82
N THR A 733 27.12 12.70 -9.47
CA THR A 733 28.41 13.37 -9.68
C THR A 733 29.38 12.94 -8.59
N GLU A 734 30.58 12.51 -8.96
CA GLU A 734 31.67 12.22 -8.02
C GLU A 734 32.70 13.35 -8.10
N MET A 735 32.95 14.01 -6.97
CA MET A 735 33.90 15.12 -6.82
C MET A 735 34.68 14.92 -5.54
N VAL A 736 35.72 14.08 -5.61
CA VAL A 736 36.52 13.71 -4.44
C VAL A 736 37.92 14.30 -4.60
N ASP A 737 38.35 15.08 -3.63
CA ASP A 737 39.74 15.52 -3.47
C ASP A 737 40.00 15.75 -1.97
N TRP A 738 41.26 15.86 -1.59
CA TRP A 738 41.69 15.93 -0.19
C TRP A 738 42.69 17.07 -0.01
N ASP A 739 42.66 17.72 1.15
CA ASP A 739 43.64 18.74 1.53
C ASP A 739 43.89 18.72 3.05
N ILE A 740 44.95 19.38 3.50
CA ILE A 740 45.16 19.76 4.90
C ILE A 740 45.02 21.27 4.98
N GLU A 741 44.06 21.72 5.78
CA GLU A 741 43.84 23.13 6.03
C GLU A 741 45.04 23.73 6.77
N ASN A 742 45.43 24.96 6.40
CA ASN A 742 46.55 25.68 7.00
C ASN A 742 47.92 24.96 6.96
N LEU A 743 48.14 23.99 6.05
CA LEU A 743 49.42 23.27 5.92
C LEU A 743 50.63 24.22 5.86
N ASP A 744 50.48 25.35 5.19
CA ASP A 744 51.55 26.34 5.02
C ASP A 744 51.89 27.04 6.34
N LYS A 745 50.87 27.36 7.15
CA LYS A 745 51.04 27.93 8.49
C LYS A 745 51.62 26.88 9.46
N ILE A 746 51.18 25.63 9.35
CA ILE A 746 51.71 24.51 10.15
C ILE A 746 53.21 24.36 9.92
N ILE A 747 53.65 24.32 8.66
CA ILE A 747 55.08 24.20 8.32
C ILE A 747 55.86 25.45 8.77
N ALA A 748 55.31 26.64 8.52
CA ALA A 748 55.94 27.90 8.89
C ALA A 748 56.06 28.12 10.41
N SER A 749 55.22 27.46 11.23
CA SER A 749 55.26 27.57 12.69
C SER A 749 56.59 27.10 13.27
N GLY A 750 57.26 26.14 12.62
CA GLY A 750 58.49 25.51 13.11
C GLY A 750 58.33 24.74 14.43
N ASP A 751 57.12 24.59 14.97
CA ASP A 751 56.86 23.89 16.23
C ASP A 751 57.02 22.36 16.03
N PRO A 752 58.01 21.71 16.66
CA PRO A 752 58.25 20.28 16.52
C PRO A 752 57.04 19.43 16.90
N ASN A 753 56.22 19.88 17.87
CA ASN A 753 55.02 19.14 18.30
C ASN A 753 53.91 19.23 17.25
N LEU A 754 53.71 20.40 16.64
CA LEU A 754 52.72 20.57 15.57
C LEU A 754 53.12 19.81 14.30
N ILE A 755 54.42 19.76 13.98
CA ILE A 755 54.96 18.95 12.89
C ILE A 755 54.81 17.45 13.17
N ARG A 756 54.99 17.01 14.43
CA ARG A 756 54.73 15.62 14.84
C ARG A 756 53.24 15.26 14.73
N THR A 757 52.34 16.19 15.06
CA THR A 757 50.90 16.02 14.84
C THR A 757 50.57 15.92 13.35
N LEU A 758 51.26 16.69 12.50
CA LEU A 758 51.12 16.61 11.04
C LEU A 758 51.60 15.24 10.53
N TRP A 759 52.73 14.75 11.03
CA TRP A 759 53.24 13.41 10.73
C TRP A 759 52.22 12.32 11.05
N SER A 760 51.71 12.31 12.30
CA SER A 760 50.73 11.31 12.75
C SER A 760 49.47 11.34 11.87
N ALA A 761 48.96 12.53 11.53
CA ALA A 761 47.80 12.69 10.65
C ALA A 761 48.02 12.14 9.22
N VAL A 762 49.25 12.22 8.69
CA VAL A 762 49.62 11.67 7.37
C VAL A 762 49.89 10.16 7.44
N VAL A 763 50.46 9.67 8.54
CA VAL A 763 50.69 8.24 8.79
C VAL A 763 49.36 7.48 8.89
N ASP A 764 48.41 8.00 9.65
CA ASP A 764 47.07 7.41 9.83
C ASP A 764 46.20 7.47 8.56
N ALA A 765 46.53 8.37 7.63
CA ALA A 765 45.79 8.52 6.39
C ALA A 765 45.95 7.30 5.49
N ARG A 766 44.85 6.83 4.90
CA ARG A 766 44.87 5.76 3.91
C ARG A 766 45.46 6.24 2.58
N ALA A 767 46.11 5.32 1.87
CA ALA A 767 46.73 5.57 0.56
C ALA A 767 45.73 5.94 -0.55
N ASP A 768 44.44 5.70 -0.37
CA ASP A 768 43.38 6.14 -1.30
C ASP A 768 43.24 7.67 -1.33
N LYS A 769 43.54 8.37 -0.21
CA LYS A 769 43.60 9.83 -0.15
C LYS A 769 44.69 10.45 -1.02
N ALA A 770 45.55 9.64 -1.64
CA ALA A 770 46.50 10.09 -2.65
C ALA A 770 45.85 10.44 -3.99
N THR A 771 44.61 9.99 -4.21
CA THR A 771 43.91 10.10 -5.50
C THR A 771 42.67 11.00 -5.35
N ALA A 772 42.54 11.95 -6.28
CA ALA A 772 41.32 12.70 -6.53
C ALA A 772 40.54 12.07 -7.70
N ILE A 773 39.22 12.17 -7.64
CA ILE A 773 38.30 11.59 -8.63
C ILE A 773 37.31 12.65 -9.08
N TYR A 774 37.16 12.79 -10.40
CA TYR A 774 36.10 13.59 -11.02
C TYR A 774 35.27 12.76 -12.00
N ARG A 775 33.95 12.76 -11.81
CA ARG A 775 32.97 12.19 -12.74
C ARG A 775 31.70 13.03 -12.77
N ALA A 776 31.32 13.53 -13.95
CA ALA A 776 30.20 14.46 -14.05
C ALA A 776 28.80 13.83 -13.84
N ASN A 777 28.62 12.56 -14.19
CA ASN A 777 27.40 11.77 -13.99
C ASN A 777 27.65 10.27 -14.26
N LYS A 778 26.63 9.42 -14.06
CA LYS A 778 26.72 7.96 -14.20
C LYS A 778 27.13 7.47 -15.60
N SER A 779 26.90 8.22 -16.67
CA SER A 779 27.32 7.83 -18.04
C SER A 779 28.65 8.45 -18.48
N ALA A 780 29.16 9.45 -17.75
CA ALA A 780 30.45 10.09 -18.04
C ALA A 780 31.63 9.22 -17.58
N ARG A 781 32.77 9.38 -18.28
CA ARG A 781 34.06 8.79 -17.90
C ARG A 781 34.51 9.31 -16.53
N SER A 782 35.04 8.42 -15.68
CA SER A 782 35.69 8.79 -14.42
C SER A 782 37.17 9.11 -14.66
N TYR A 783 37.64 10.22 -14.11
CA TYR A 783 39.03 10.68 -14.20
C TYR A 783 39.67 10.61 -12.81
N SER A 784 40.78 9.88 -12.70
CA SER A 784 41.58 9.77 -11.48
C SER A 784 42.93 10.47 -11.67
N PHE A 785 43.34 11.29 -10.70
CA PHE A 785 44.60 12.05 -10.71
C PHE A 785 45.10 12.28 -9.27
N TYR A 786 46.29 12.85 -9.08
CA TYR A 786 46.82 13.08 -7.72
C TYR A 786 45.97 14.08 -6.93
N SER A 787 45.70 13.77 -5.67
CA SER A 787 45.01 14.69 -4.77
C SER A 787 45.84 15.94 -4.51
N ARG A 788 45.17 17.05 -4.21
CA ARG A 788 45.82 18.31 -3.85
C ARG A 788 46.70 18.14 -2.62
N LEU A 789 46.26 17.32 -1.67
CA LEU A 789 47.03 16.87 -0.51
C LEU A 789 48.41 16.32 -0.89
N VAL A 790 48.48 15.30 -1.76
CA VAL A 790 49.76 14.68 -2.14
C VAL A 790 50.65 15.64 -2.91
N GLN A 791 50.07 16.48 -3.78
CA GLN A 791 50.84 17.48 -4.52
C GLN A 791 51.53 18.48 -3.58
N LYS A 792 50.84 18.92 -2.51
CA LYS A 792 51.41 19.82 -1.49
C LYS A 792 52.44 19.10 -0.61
N LEU A 793 52.14 17.90 -0.13
CA LEU A 793 53.04 17.15 0.75
C LEU A 793 54.33 16.72 0.04
N LYS A 794 54.30 16.44 -1.28
CA LYS A 794 55.51 16.13 -2.07
C LYS A 794 56.38 17.35 -2.36
N SER A 795 55.78 18.54 -2.49
CA SER A 795 56.50 19.74 -2.92
C SER A 795 57.14 20.54 -1.78
N LYS A 796 56.71 20.32 -0.53
CA LYS A 796 57.15 21.10 0.64
C LYS A 796 58.05 20.29 1.58
N ALA A 797 58.94 20.98 2.27
CA ALA A 797 59.74 20.40 3.35
C ALA A 797 58.93 20.44 4.65
N TRP A 798 58.51 19.27 5.14
CA TRP A 798 57.64 19.15 6.33
C TRP A 798 57.98 17.93 7.21
N VAL A 799 58.89 17.07 6.77
CA VAL A 799 59.34 15.88 7.50
C VAL A 799 60.63 16.23 8.24
N LEU A 800 60.70 15.97 9.55
CA LEU A 800 61.93 16.18 10.32
C LEU A 800 62.90 15.01 10.08
N ASP A 801 64.15 15.32 9.70
CA ASP A 801 65.22 14.33 9.66
C ASP A 801 65.81 14.06 11.06
N GLY A 802 66.74 13.10 11.17
CA GLY A 802 67.40 12.75 12.44
C GLY A 802 68.19 13.89 13.11
N ASN A 803 68.43 15.00 12.41
CA ASN A 803 69.08 16.19 12.95
C ASN A 803 68.08 17.29 13.35
N GLY A 804 66.77 17.07 13.12
CA GLY A 804 65.71 18.03 13.41
C GLY A 804 65.49 19.08 12.30
N ASP A 805 66.05 18.88 11.11
CA ASP A 805 65.82 19.78 9.97
C ASP A 805 64.61 19.32 9.14
N LEU A 806 63.81 20.28 8.65
CA LEU A 806 62.70 19.99 7.73
C LEU A 806 63.22 19.62 6.33
N ARG A 807 62.83 18.45 5.85
CA ARG A 807 63.16 17.90 4.53
C ARG A 807 61.91 17.58 3.73
N ARG A 808 62.07 17.49 2.41
CA ARG A 808 61.03 16.94 1.53
C ARG A 808 60.98 15.42 1.69
N PRO A 809 59.81 14.79 1.55
CA PRO A 809 59.70 13.33 1.59
C PRO A 809 60.74 12.60 0.72
N SER A 810 60.99 13.09 -0.51
CA SER A 810 61.94 12.48 -1.44
C SER A 810 63.41 12.46 -0.97
N GLU A 811 63.76 13.32 -0.01
CA GLU A 811 65.12 13.53 0.51
C GLU A 811 65.42 12.68 1.75
N VAL A 812 64.43 12.00 2.33
CA VAL A 812 64.54 11.23 3.57
C VAL A 812 63.96 9.84 3.38
N THR A 813 64.66 8.81 3.87
CA THR A 813 64.13 7.44 3.91
C THR A 813 63.25 7.26 5.14
N ILE A 814 62.20 6.42 5.04
CA ILE A 814 61.35 6.09 6.18
C ILE A 814 62.19 5.52 7.34
N ASP A 815 63.22 4.72 7.04
CA ASP A 815 64.15 4.16 8.03
C ASP A 815 65.08 5.21 8.69
N GLY A 816 65.17 6.41 8.12
CA GLY A 816 66.01 7.52 8.62
C GLY A 816 65.28 8.51 9.54
N LEU A 817 64.00 8.25 9.85
CA LEU A 817 63.21 9.04 10.80
C LEU A 817 63.58 8.71 12.26
N PRO A 818 63.42 9.66 13.21
CA PRO A 818 63.68 9.42 14.63
C PRO A 818 62.92 8.21 15.19
N ASP A 819 63.54 7.51 16.14
CA ASP A 819 63.01 6.23 16.67
C ASP A 819 61.68 6.39 17.44
N ASP A 820 61.39 7.58 17.96
CA ASP A 820 60.16 7.89 18.68
C ASP A 820 58.99 8.28 17.75
N TRP A 821 59.20 8.32 16.43
CA TRP A 821 58.16 8.64 15.46
C TRP A 821 57.36 7.41 15.05
N GLU A 822 56.05 7.61 14.84
CA GLU A 822 55.15 6.55 14.39
C GLU A 822 55.56 6.02 13.01
N ARG A 823 55.69 4.70 12.89
CA ARG A 823 56.07 4.05 11.62
C ARG A 823 54.83 3.77 10.77
N PRO A 824 54.86 4.07 9.46
CA PRO A 824 53.70 3.91 8.59
C PRO A 824 53.31 2.44 8.39
N SER A 825 52.01 2.17 8.45
CA SER A 825 51.46 0.89 8.00
C SER A 825 51.50 0.76 6.47
N ALA A 826 51.43 -0.46 5.94
CA ALA A 826 51.46 -0.70 4.49
C ALA A 826 50.33 0.00 3.70
N SER A 827 49.23 0.37 4.37
CA SER A 827 48.10 1.11 3.79
C SER A 827 48.21 2.63 3.93
N SER A 828 49.27 3.13 4.56
CA SER A 828 49.47 4.55 4.83
C SER A 828 49.70 5.38 3.56
N LEU A 829 49.23 6.64 3.59
CA LEU A 829 49.46 7.65 2.58
C LEU A 829 50.95 7.93 2.37
N VAL A 830 51.78 7.73 3.39
CA VAL A 830 53.24 7.89 3.35
C VAL A 830 53.87 7.15 2.16
N HIS A 831 53.39 5.94 1.84
CA HIS A 831 53.90 5.14 0.72
C HIS A 831 53.52 5.68 -0.67
N LYS A 832 52.73 6.77 -0.75
CA LYS A 832 52.40 7.49 -1.99
C LYS A 832 53.14 8.82 -2.12
N LEU A 833 54.00 9.17 -1.16
CA LEU A 833 54.72 10.45 -1.09
C LEU A 833 56.18 10.39 -1.57
N ASP A 834 56.58 9.31 -2.25
CA ASP A 834 57.90 9.13 -2.88
C ASP A 834 59.10 9.25 -1.91
N PHE A 835 58.95 8.73 -0.68
CA PHE A 835 60.01 8.77 0.34
C PHE A 835 61.32 8.14 -0.16
N GLY A 836 62.43 8.86 -0.01
CA GLY A 836 63.78 8.40 -0.39
C GLY A 836 64.06 8.29 -1.90
N ALA A 837 63.16 8.75 -2.77
CA ALA A 837 63.33 8.64 -4.22
C ALA A 837 64.57 9.39 -4.76
N GLU A 838 64.89 10.58 -4.23
CA GLU A 838 66.09 11.33 -4.65
C GLU A 838 67.38 10.67 -4.13
N LEU A 839 67.32 10.02 -2.96
CA LEU A 839 68.44 9.26 -2.41
C LEU A 839 68.73 8.01 -3.23
N ALA A 840 67.69 7.29 -3.66
CA ALA A 840 67.81 6.12 -4.55
C ALA A 840 68.35 6.49 -5.94
N GLU A 841 67.92 7.62 -6.52
CA GLU A 841 68.44 8.11 -7.80
C GLU A 841 69.91 8.55 -7.71
N ARG A 842 70.33 9.15 -6.59
CA ARG A 842 71.74 9.47 -6.33
C ARG A 842 72.61 8.22 -6.17
N HIS A 843 72.09 7.17 -5.54
CA HIS A 843 72.80 5.88 -5.39
C HIS A 843 72.92 5.16 -6.74
N GLN A 844 71.86 5.14 -7.55
CA GLN A 844 71.88 4.59 -8.93
C GLN A 844 72.81 5.36 -9.87
N LYS A 845 72.91 6.69 -9.75
CA LYS A 845 73.88 7.49 -10.52
C LYS A 845 75.34 7.24 -10.11
N ALA A 846 75.59 6.90 -8.85
CA ALA A 846 76.93 6.55 -8.37
C ALA A 846 77.37 5.14 -8.82
N GLU A 847 76.47 4.16 -8.80
CA GLU A 847 76.73 2.79 -9.30
C GLU A 847 76.79 2.73 -10.84
N GLY A 848 75.93 3.47 -11.53
CA GLY A 848 75.91 3.53 -13.00
C GLY A 848 77.18 4.12 -13.63
N VAL A 849 77.94 4.96 -12.92
CA VAL A 849 79.25 5.47 -13.39
C VAL A 849 80.37 4.44 -13.20
N SER A 850 80.24 3.56 -12.20
CA SER A 850 81.19 2.46 -11.96
C SER A 850 80.98 1.30 -12.95
N ASP A 851 79.73 0.99 -13.27
CA ASP A 851 79.39 -0.12 -14.18
C ASP A 851 79.62 0.25 -15.65
N PHE A 852 79.38 1.52 -16.04
CA PHE A 852 79.64 2.03 -17.40
C PHE A 852 81.13 1.94 -17.81
N LEU A 853 82.07 2.18 -16.88
CA LEU A 853 83.51 2.08 -17.16
C LEU A 853 84.00 0.63 -17.29
N ARG A 854 83.25 -0.31 -16.72
CA ARG A 854 83.55 -1.75 -16.68
C ARG A 854 82.96 -2.50 -17.87
N GLU A 855 81.83 -2.04 -18.40
CA GLU A 855 81.16 -2.61 -19.56
C GLU A 855 81.80 -2.21 -20.91
N GLU A 856 82.46 -1.06 -21.02
CA GLU A 856 83.20 -0.61 -22.22
C GLU A 856 84.65 -1.16 -22.31
N GLY A 857 85.02 -2.11 -21.44
CA GLY A 857 86.27 -2.88 -21.54
C GLY A 857 87.54 -2.19 -21.02
N LEU A 858 87.43 -1.10 -20.26
CA LEU A 858 88.56 -0.39 -19.66
C LEU A 858 88.70 -0.72 -18.16
N ASP A 859 89.04 -1.98 -17.87
CA ASP A 859 89.38 -2.40 -16.50
C ASP A 859 90.67 -1.70 -16.04
N GLY A 860 90.51 -0.67 -15.18
CA GLY A 860 91.59 0.21 -14.71
C GLY A 860 91.50 1.67 -15.22
N GLY A 861 90.50 2.01 -16.04
CA GLY A 861 90.38 3.34 -16.67
C GLY A 861 90.24 4.51 -15.70
N ILE A 862 89.84 4.27 -14.44
CA ILE A 862 89.81 5.32 -13.42
C ILE A 862 91.23 5.82 -13.11
N ASP A 863 92.25 4.96 -13.12
CA ASP A 863 93.63 5.37 -12.85
C ASP A 863 94.27 6.05 -14.08
N LEU A 864 93.97 5.58 -15.29
CA LEU A 864 94.42 6.21 -16.54
C LEU A 864 93.79 7.62 -16.74
N LEU A 865 92.49 7.79 -16.40
CA LEU A 865 91.80 9.07 -16.43
C LEU A 865 92.26 10.02 -15.31
N ARG A 866 92.68 9.47 -14.16
CA ARG A 866 93.22 10.22 -13.03
C ARG A 866 94.67 10.65 -13.32
N GLU A 867 95.49 9.83 -13.98
CA GLU A 867 96.83 10.17 -14.49
C GLU A 867 96.78 11.17 -15.65
N ALA A 868 95.87 11.00 -16.62
CA ALA A 868 95.69 11.95 -17.73
C ALA A 868 95.23 13.35 -17.25
N LYS A 869 94.39 13.39 -16.22
CA LYS A 869 93.97 14.64 -15.55
C LYS A 869 95.11 15.28 -14.76
N ASN A 870 95.94 14.47 -14.07
CA ASN A 870 97.14 14.96 -13.39
C ASN A 870 98.25 15.42 -14.37
N ALA A 871 98.26 14.90 -15.60
CA ALA A 871 99.17 15.28 -16.69
C ALA A 871 98.62 16.41 -17.61
N GLY A 872 97.36 16.85 -17.41
CA GLY A 872 96.77 17.99 -18.10
C GLY A 872 96.19 17.73 -19.50
N ILE A 873 95.92 16.46 -19.87
CA ILE A 873 95.35 16.11 -21.19
C ILE A 873 93.82 16.36 -21.20
N PRO A 874 93.25 17.05 -22.21
CA PRO A 874 91.83 17.39 -22.25
C PRO A 874 90.94 16.21 -22.64
N PHE A 875 89.79 16.14 -21.97
CA PHE A 875 88.81 15.05 -22.00
C PHE A 875 88.17 14.80 -23.38
N THR A 876 88.17 15.78 -24.27
CA THR A 876 87.53 15.70 -25.59
C THR A 876 88.22 14.72 -26.54
N ALA A 877 89.54 14.55 -26.44
CA ALA A 877 90.28 13.62 -27.30
C ALA A 877 90.04 12.12 -26.95
N ILE A 878 89.49 11.84 -25.77
CA ILE A 878 89.23 10.48 -25.27
C ILE A 878 87.85 9.98 -25.73
N LEU A 879 86.88 10.88 -25.83
CA LEU A 879 85.49 10.57 -26.23
C LEU A 879 85.37 10.24 -27.73
N ASP A 880 86.20 10.86 -28.58
CA ASP A 880 86.18 10.60 -30.02
C ASP A 880 86.61 9.16 -30.37
N PHE A 881 87.47 8.53 -29.54
CA PHE A 881 87.94 7.15 -29.72
C PHE A 881 86.89 6.08 -29.33
N ILE A 882 86.09 6.34 -28.30
CA ILE A 882 85.06 5.41 -27.79
C ILE A 882 83.84 5.37 -28.73
N SER A 883 83.52 6.51 -29.34
CA SER A 883 82.36 6.67 -30.22
C SER A 883 82.42 5.84 -31.52
N GLU A 884 83.62 5.42 -31.97
CA GLU A 884 83.81 4.63 -33.18
C GLU A 884 83.57 3.11 -33.00
N GLN A 885 83.53 2.58 -31.76
CA GLN A 885 83.41 1.12 -31.49
C GLN A 885 81.96 0.61 -31.36
N ALA A 886 80.99 1.45 -30.98
CA ALA A 886 79.62 1.02 -30.64
C ALA A 886 78.68 0.72 -31.85
N LEU A 887 79.14 0.84 -33.10
CA LEU A 887 78.33 0.67 -34.32
C LEU A 887 78.25 -0.78 -34.86
N VAL A 888 78.82 -1.79 -34.18
CA VAL A 888 79.18 -3.10 -34.78
C VAL A 888 78.24 -4.30 -34.47
N HIS A 889 77.30 -4.23 -33.50
CA HIS A 889 76.48 -5.40 -33.08
C HIS A 889 74.94 -5.21 -33.13
N ARG A 890 74.25 -5.54 -34.24
CA ARG A 890 72.77 -5.50 -34.40
C ARG A 890 72.15 -6.80 -34.94
N PHE A 891 70.87 -7.08 -34.60
CA PHE A 891 70.09 -8.23 -35.08
C PHE A 891 69.79 -8.11 -36.60
N PRO A 892 69.81 -9.20 -37.39
CA PRO A 892 69.69 -9.10 -38.85
C PRO A 892 68.28 -8.71 -39.32
N GLU A 893 68.20 -7.72 -40.21
CA GLU A 893 66.96 -7.33 -40.90
C GLU A 893 67.13 -7.50 -42.41
N SER A 894 66.12 -8.03 -43.12
CA SER A 894 66.19 -8.14 -44.58
C SER A 894 64.84 -7.93 -45.23
N ALA A 895 64.72 -6.81 -45.94
CA ALA A 895 63.51 -6.39 -46.63
C ALA A 895 63.50 -6.82 -48.11
N SER A 896 62.32 -7.18 -48.64
CA SER A 896 62.14 -7.39 -50.09
C SER A 896 61.72 -6.09 -50.77
N GLY A 897 62.40 -5.72 -51.86
CA GLY A 897 62.03 -4.58 -52.70
C GLY A 897 60.96 -4.88 -53.76
N ASP A 898 60.55 -6.15 -53.92
CA ASP A 898 59.36 -6.53 -54.71
C ASP A 898 58.72 -7.77 -54.07
N PRO A 899 57.84 -7.59 -53.06
CA PRO A 899 57.18 -8.69 -52.36
C PRO A 899 56.31 -9.57 -53.27
N GLY A 900 55.66 -8.98 -54.28
CA GLY A 900 54.72 -9.68 -55.18
C GLY A 900 55.42 -10.67 -56.10
N ARG A 901 56.54 -10.26 -56.72
CA ARG A 901 57.34 -11.16 -57.55
C ARG A 901 57.96 -12.29 -56.71
N ARG A 902 58.50 -11.98 -55.52
CA ARG A 902 59.13 -12.97 -54.64
C ARG A 902 58.13 -14.02 -54.14
N SER A 903 56.92 -13.60 -53.79
CA SER A 903 55.82 -14.48 -53.41
C SER A 903 55.47 -15.50 -54.51
N THR A 904 55.44 -15.06 -55.78
CA THR A 904 55.14 -15.93 -56.93
C THR A 904 56.24 -16.99 -57.16
N VAL A 905 57.52 -16.61 -57.02
CA VAL A 905 58.66 -17.55 -57.15
C VAL A 905 58.62 -18.61 -56.03
N ALA A 906 58.43 -18.17 -54.78
CA ALA A 906 58.32 -19.09 -53.64
C ALA A 906 57.12 -20.05 -53.76
N ALA A 907 56.00 -19.58 -54.33
CA ALA A 907 54.83 -20.40 -54.62
C ALA A 907 55.10 -21.48 -55.71
N GLN A 908 55.86 -21.16 -56.75
CA GLN A 908 56.26 -22.11 -57.80
C GLN A 908 57.23 -23.18 -57.27
N ASP A 909 58.23 -22.79 -56.49
CA ASP A 909 59.16 -23.73 -55.85
C ASP A 909 58.43 -24.71 -54.94
N ALA A 910 57.44 -24.22 -54.17
CA ALA A 910 56.62 -25.04 -53.27
C ALA A 910 55.84 -26.16 -54.00
N LEU A 911 55.34 -25.94 -55.21
CA LEU A 911 54.63 -26.98 -55.99
C LEU A 911 55.52 -28.16 -56.35
N THR A 912 56.81 -27.90 -56.58
CA THR A 912 57.81 -28.91 -56.96
C THR A 912 58.49 -29.58 -55.76
N ALA A 913 58.12 -29.19 -54.53
CA ALA A 913 58.75 -29.67 -53.31
C ALA A 913 58.45 -31.17 -53.04
N PRO A 914 59.43 -31.94 -52.52
CA PRO A 914 59.27 -33.38 -52.29
C PRO A 914 58.17 -33.68 -51.25
N VAL A 915 57.39 -34.74 -51.52
CA VAL A 915 56.28 -35.20 -50.66
C VAL A 915 56.82 -35.98 -49.46
N TYR A 916 56.30 -35.68 -48.28
CA TYR A 916 56.81 -36.16 -46.99
C TYR A 916 56.19 -37.51 -46.56
N GLN A 917 57.00 -38.57 -46.47
CA GLN A 917 56.63 -39.87 -45.88
C GLN A 917 57.18 -40.00 -44.44
N SER A 918 56.41 -40.60 -43.53
CA SER A 918 56.85 -40.87 -42.15
C SER A 918 56.57 -42.32 -41.78
N GLU A 919 57.63 -43.10 -41.48
CA GLU A 919 57.51 -44.39 -40.79
C GLU A 919 57.77 -44.19 -39.28
N LEU A 920 56.99 -44.87 -38.45
CA LEU A 920 57.21 -44.95 -37.00
C LEU A 920 58.20 -46.09 -36.71
N ARG A 921 59.42 -45.77 -36.27
CA ARG A 921 60.41 -46.76 -35.81
C ARG A 921 60.83 -46.51 -34.37
N LEU A 922 60.86 -47.59 -33.59
CA LEU A 922 61.35 -47.64 -32.21
C LEU A 922 62.87 -47.85 -32.20
N ARG A 923 63.58 -46.90 -31.56
CA ARG A 923 64.94 -46.89 -30.98
C ARG A 923 66.21 -47.13 -31.86
N SER A 924 67.19 -46.25 -31.55
CA SER A 924 68.65 -46.14 -31.82
C SER A 924 69.21 -45.79 -33.22
N VAL A 925 69.63 -44.52 -33.34
CA VAL A 925 70.91 -43.93 -33.84
C VAL A 925 71.40 -44.21 -35.28
N ILE A 926 71.45 -43.09 -36.06
CA ILE A 926 72.31 -42.69 -37.22
C ILE A 926 72.25 -43.63 -38.45
N ASP A 927 71.82 -43.24 -39.65
CA ASP A 927 72.37 -42.17 -40.51
C ASP A 927 71.35 -41.80 -41.63
N GLY A 928 71.43 -40.58 -42.19
CA GLY A 928 70.89 -40.31 -43.54
C GLY A 928 69.55 -39.57 -43.74
N GLN A 929 69.08 -38.70 -42.83
CA GLN A 929 68.01 -37.70 -43.14
C GLN A 929 68.56 -36.48 -43.92
N GLY A 930 69.41 -36.74 -44.92
CA GLY A 930 70.46 -35.82 -45.37
C GLY A 930 70.11 -34.74 -46.41
N GLN A 931 68.90 -34.71 -46.99
CA GLN A 931 68.60 -33.71 -48.05
C GLN A 931 67.59 -32.63 -47.63
N ALA A 932 66.38 -32.95 -47.15
CA ALA A 932 65.37 -31.92 -46.86
C ALA A 932 65.67 -31.05 -45.60
N GLY A 933 66.38 -31.59 -44.61
CA GLY A 933 66.79 -30.85 -43.41
C GLY A 933 68.01 -29.94 -43.63
N GLY A 934 68.87 -30.28 -44.59
CA GLY A 934 70.07 -29.50 -44.93
C GLY A 934 69.73 -28.17 -45.61
N GLU A 935 68.79 -28.20 -46.56
CA GLU A 935 68.33 -27.00 -47.28
C GLU A 935 67.68 -25.97 -46.35
N SER A 936 66.86 -26.43 -45.40
CA SER A 936 66.22 -25.55 -44.40
C SER A 936 67.25 -24.85 -43.51
N ARG A 937 68.31 -25.56 -43.09
CA ARG A 937 69.37 -24.99 -42.24
C ARG A 937 70.23 -23.97 -42.98
N GLY A 938 70.56 -24.24 -44.25
CA GLY A 938 71.29 -23.29 -45.10
C GLY A 938 70.47 -22.02 -45.35
N TYR A 939 69.18 -22.17 -45.66
CA TYR A 939 68.26 -21.04 -45.82
C TYR A 939 68.19 -20.16 -44.57
N LEU A 940 68.05 -20.77 -43.39
CA LEU A 940 68.00 -20.05 -42.11
C LEU A 940 69.32 -19.35 -41.75
N GLN A 941 70.47 -19.97 -42.03
CA GLN A 941 71.77 -19.34 -41.81
C GLN A 941 71.94 -18.07 -42.65
N GLY A 942 71.47 -18.07 -43.90
CA GLY A 942 71.51 -16.89 -44.76
C GLY A 942 70.58 -15.75 -44.32
N GLN A 943 69.53 -16.04 -43.55
CA GLN A 943 68.56 -15.03 -43.10
C GLN A 943 68.90 -14.43 -41.72
N TYR A 944 69.53 -15.21 -40.84
CA TYR A 944 69.68 -14.83 -39.42
C TYR A 944 71.12 -14.78 -38.92
N THR A 945 72.09 -14.70 -39.84
CA THR A 945 73.48 -14.37 -39.50
C THR A 945 73.73 -12.91 -39.85
N SER A 946 74.27 -12.13 -38.91
CA SER A 946 74.64 -10.73 -39.14
C SER A 946 75.87 -10.60 -40.05
N ASP A 947 76.13 -9.40 -40.54
CA ASP A 947 77.26 -9.11 -41.44
C ASP A 947 78.63 -9.40 -40.79
N VAL A 948 78.68 -9.43 -39.46
CA VAL A 948 79.87 -9.80 -38.66
C VAL A 948 79.94 -11.30 -38.31
N GLY A 949 79.02 -12.12 -38.85
CA GLY A 949 79.08 -13.58 -38.78
C GLY A 949 78.44 -14.22 -37.54
N GLU A 950 77.67 -13.47 -36.75
CA GLU A 950 76.94 -13.98 -35.58
C GLU A 950 75.51 -14.36 -35.95
N MET A 951 75.08 -15.56 -35.56
CA MET A 951 73.73 -16.06 -35.89
C MET A 951 72.81 -15.93 -34.69
N PHE A 952 71.56 -15.55 -34.92
CA PHE A 952 70.61 -15.22 -33.85
C PHE A 952 69.41 -16.20 -33.77
N CYS A 953 68.87 -16.35 -32.55
CA CYS A 953 67.67 -17.14 -32.29
C CYS A 953 66.39 -16.31 -32.54
N GLN A 954 65.47 -16.83 -33.37
CA GLN A 954 64.25 -16.10 -33.74
C GLN A 954 63.24 -15.90 -32.60
N ALA A 955 63.32 -16.66 -31.51
CA ALA A 955 62.39 -16.55 -30.38
C ALA A 955 62.91 -15.62 -29.26
N CYS A 956 64.19 -15.70 -28.90
CA CYS A 956 64.76 -14.90 -27.81
C CYS A 956 65.62 -13.72 -28.30
N GLN A 957 65.86 -13.63 -29.61
CA GLN A 957 66.59 -12.54 -30.28
C GLN A 957 68.06 -12.36 -29.85
N LYS A 958 68.61 -13.31 -29.09
CA LYS A 958 70.02 -13.32 -28.68
C LYS A 958 70.88 -14.07 -29.71
N PRO A 959 72.19 -13.76 -29.82
CA PRO A 959 73.14 -14.60 -30.52
C PRO A 959 73.04 -16.05 -30.03
N LEU A 960 73.17 -16.99 -30.95
CA LEU A 960 73.12 -18.40 -30.63
C LEU A 960 74.26 -18.75 -29.68
N PRO A 961 74.02 -19.61 -28.68
CA PRO A 961 74.91 -19.70 -27.53
C PRO A 961 76.25 -20.39 -27.83
N PHE A 962 76.36 -21.18 -28.90
CA PHE A 962 77.59 -21.90 -29.24
C PHE A 962 77.64 -22.40 -30.70
N LYS A 963 78.86 -22.71 -31.17
CA LYS A 963 79.12 -23.39 -32.46
C LYS A 963 79.53 -24.83 -32.22
N VAL A 964 79.14 -25.74 -33.11
CA VAL A 964 79.59 -27.15 -33.13
C VAL A 964 80.24 -27.39 -34.49
N GLY A 965 81.50 -27.83 -34.51
CA GLY A 965 82.26 -28.03 -35.75
C GLY A 965 82.43 -26.74 -36.59
N GLY A 966 82.56 -25.58 -35.93
CA GLY A 966 82.72 -24.27 -36.57
C GLY A 966 81.44 -23.62 -37.11
N ARG A 967 80.29 -24.32 -37.05
CA ARG A 967 78.98 -23.78 -37.48
C ARG A 967 78.09 -23.51 -36.27
N TRP A 968 77.28 -22.46 -36.32
CA TRP A 968 76.33 -22.13 -35.25
C TRP A 968 75.34 -23.26 -35.02
N TYR A 969 75.22 -23.70 -33.76
CA TYR A 969 74.27 -24.74 -33.38
C TYR A 969 72.90 -24.13 -33.09
N PHE A 970 71.89 -24.64 -33.79
CA PHE A 970 70.49 -24.33 -33.57
C PHE A 970 69.62 -25.54 -33.90
N GLU A 971 68.42 -25.56 -33.38
CA GLU A 971 67.40 -26.53 -33.77
C GLU A 971 66.58 -25.94 -34.91
N SER A 972 66.53 -26.66 -36.04
CA SER A 972 65.68 -26.30 -37.18
C SER A 972 64.29 -26.87 -36.93
N VAL A 973 63.37 -26.04 -36.45
CA VAL A 973 62.02 -26.46 -36.03
C VAL A 973 60.99 -25.99 -37.05
N ARG A 974 60.07 -26.87 -37.46
CA ARG A 974 59.00 -26.47 -38.39
C ARG A 974 58.04 -25.50 -37.72
N PHE A 975 57.63 -24.46 -38.45
CA PHE A 975 56.68 -23.49 -37.93
C PHE A 975 55.25 -24.03 -37.90
N ILE A 976 54.81 -24.73 -38.95
CA ILE A 976 53.52 -25.44 -38.97
C ILE A 976 53.71 -26.91 -39.33
N ASN A 977 53.22 -27.80 -38.47
CA ASN A 977 53.25 -29.25 -38.64
C ASN A 977 51.98 -29.74 -39.37
N GLY A 978 52.04 -30.78 -40.23
CA GLY A 978 50.84 -31.43 -40.80
C GLY A 978 50.57 -31.29 -42.31
N ARG A 979 51.40 -30.57 -43.08
CA ARG A 979 51.28 -30.43 -44.54
C ARG A 979 52.00 -31.57 -45.31
N LYS A 980 51.48 -31.94 -46.49
CA LYS A 980 51.98 -33.07 -47.32
C LYS A 980 53.35 -32.85 -47.96
N GLN A 981 53.71 -31.62 -48.32
CA GLN A 981 55.01 -31.26 -48.91
C GLN A 981 55.89 -30.54 -47.89
N ALA A 982 57.20 -30.79 -47.91
CA ALA A 982 58.17 -30.17 -47.02
C ALA A 982 58.93 -29.04 -47.73
N HIS A 983 58.71 -27.78 -47.30
CA HIS A 983 59.38 -26.61 -47.86
C HIS A 983 60.33 -25.96 -46.85
N ALA A 984 61.49 -25.47 -47.32
CA ALA A 984 62.55 -24.91 -46.49
C ALA A 984 62.13 -23.65 -45.70
N ALA A 985 61.27 -22.83 -46.30
CA ALA A 985 60.73 -21.62 -45.65
C ALA A 985 59.78 -21.92 -44.48
N ASN A 986 59.29 -23.15 -44.30
CA ASN A 986 58.47 -23.53 -43.14
C ASN A 986 59.32 -23.99 -41.94
N ALA A 987 60.55 -23.48 -41.81
CA ALA A 987 61.48 -23.81 -40.73
C ALA A 987 61.88 -22.56 -39.94
N MET A 988 62.30 -22.74 -38.69
CA MET A 988 62.81 -21.70 -37.81
C MET A 988 64.14 -22.10 -37.19
N ALA A 989 65.01 -21.13 -36.99
CA ALA A 989 66.26 -21.26 -36.23
C ALA A 989 66.06 -20.87 -34.77
N LEU A 990 65.99 -21.88 -33.90
CA LEU A 990 65.80 -21.69 -32.46
C LEU A 990 67.00 -22.24 -31.67
N CYS A 991 67.36 -21.58 -30.57
CA CYS A 991 68.31 -22.16 -29.63
C CYS A 991 67.71 -23.44 -28.98
N PRO A 992 68.52 -24.35 -28.42
CA PRO A 992 68.04 -25.65 -27.93
C PRO A 992 66.87 -25.55 -26.95
N LEU A 993 66.91 -24.55 -26.05
CA LEU A 993 65.87 -24.33 -25.06
C LEU A 993 64.55 -23.85 -25.70
N CYS A 994 64.62 -22.81 -26.55
CA CYS A 994 63.43 -22.29 -27.23
C CYS A 994 62.80 -23.34 -28.15
N ALA A 995 63.62 -24.20 -28.76
CA ALA A 995 63.16 -25.29 -29.60
C ALA A 995 62.41 -26.37 -28.81
N ALA A 996 62.93 -26.77 -27.64
CA ALA A 996 62.26 -27.73 -26.77
C ALA A 996 60.91 -27.19 -26.27
N LEU A 997 60.87 -25.92 -25.84
CA LEU A 997 59.64 -25.25 -25.45
C LEU A 997 58.63 -25.24 -26.60
N TYR A 998 59.07 -24.89 -27.81
CA TYR A 998 58.21 -24.86 -28.99
C TYR A 998 57.62 -26.24 -29.33
N LYS A 999 58.44 -27.30 -29.29
CA LYS A 999 57.99 -28.66 -29.66
C LYS A 999 57.02 -29.28 -28.66
N HIS A 1000 57.21 -29.04 -27.36
CA HIS A 1000 56.49 -29.78 -26.31
C HIS A 1000 55.42 -28.98 -25.57
N THR A 1001 55.49 -27.65 -25.58
CA THR A 1001 54.61 -26.80 -24.74
C THR A 1001 53.85 -25.75 -25.54
N ARG A 1002 53.84 -25.85 -26.88
CA ARG A 1002 53.07 -24.93 -27.72
C ARG A 1002 51.58 -25.23 -27.60
N GLU A 1003 50.84 -24.23 -27.14
CA GLU A 1003 49.39 -24.27 -27.00
C GLU A 1003 48.68 -23.69 -28.23
N THR A 1004 49.33 -22.78 -28.97
CA THR A 1004 48.74 -22.21 -30.19
C THR A 1004 48.67 -23.26 -31.30
N SER A 1005 47.46 -23.59 -31.74
CA SER A 1005 47.21 -24.62 -32.77
C SER A 1005 47.75 -24.22 -34.15
N ASN A 1006 47.87 -25.19 -35.07
CA ASN A 1006 48.34 -24.92 -36.43
C ASN A 1006 47.36 -24.04 -37.21
N GLU A 1007 46.06 -24.23 -37.00
CA GLU A 1007 44.98 -23.48 -37.64
C GLU A 1007 45.04 -22.01 -37.20
N ALA A 1008 45.30 -21.77 -35.92
CA ALA A 1008 45.47 -20.42 -35.37
C ALA A 1008 46.71 -19.71 -35.94
N LEU A 1009 47.84 -20.42 -36.08
CA LEU A 1009 49.04 -19.85 -36.72
C LEU A 1009 48.84 -19.57 -38.20
N LEU A 1010 48.12 -20.43 -38.92
CA LEU A 1010 47.76 -20.24 -40.33
C LEU A 1010 46.84 -19.03 -40.50
N ALA A 1011 45.85 -18.87 -39.62
CA ALA A 1011 44.96 -17.71 -39.63
C ALA A 1011 45.77 -16.42 -39.45
N VAL A 1012 46.64 -16.36 -38.43
CA VAL A 1012 47.52 -15.20 -38.18
C VAL A 1012 48.42 -14.92 -39.39
N LEU A 1013 49.05 -15.95 -39.95
CA LEU A 1013 49.91 -15.80 -41.13
C LEU A 1013 49.14 -15.27 -42.35
N SER A 1014 47.92 -15.72 -42.59
CA SER A 1014 47.11 -15.31 -43.75
C SER A 1014 46.69 -13.83 -43.73
N HIS A 1015 46.70 -13.23 -42.54
CA HIS A 1015 46.32 -11.83 -42.33
C HIS A 1015 47.50 -10.87 -42.19
N ILE A 1016 48.75 -11.37 -42.16
CA ILE A 1016 49.93 -10.52 -42.12
C ILE A 1016 50.24 -10.01 -43.53
N GLU A 1017 50.24 -8.69 -43.72
CA GLU A 1017 50.63 -8.05 -44.98
C GLU A 1017 52.06 -7.51 -44.83
N VAL A 1018 53.03 -8.08 -45.55
CA VAL A 1018 54.44 -7.64 -45.50
C VAL A 1018 54.65 -6.55 -46.53
N LYS A 1019 54.95 -5.32 -46.07
CA LYS A 1019 55.14 -4.17 -46.95
C LYS A 1019 56.51 -4.21 -47.64
N GLU A 1020 56.59 -3.62 -48.82
CA GLU A 1020 57.87 -3.38 -49.50
C GLU A 1020 58.82 -2.58 -48.59
N GLY A 1021 60.07 -3.02 -48.47
CA GLY A 1021 61.04 -2.38 -47.57
C GLY A 1021 60.93 -2.78 -46.09
N GLN A 1022 59.95 -3.60 -45.69
CA GLN A 1022 59.83 -4.03 -44.29
C GLN A 1022 60.87 -5.11 -43.93
N GLY A 1023 61.79 -4.80 -43.01
CA GLY A 1023 62.93 -5.65 -42.66
C GLY A 1023 62.63 -6.80 -41.70
N LEU A 1024 61.64 -6.63 -40.80
CA LEU A 1024 61.24 -7.61 -39.78
C LEU A 1024 59.72 -7.75 -39.67
N VAL A 1025 59.27 -8.95 -39.33
CA VAL A 1025 57.88 -9.35 -39.13
C VAL A 1025 57.78 -10.21 -37.88
N GLU A 1026 56.84 -9.91 -36.98
CA GLU A 1026 56.67 -10.62 -35.72
C GLU A 1026 55.38 -11.44 -35.71
N ILE A 1027 55.48 -12.73 -35.33
CA ILE A 1027 54.31 -13.60 -35.21
C ILE A 1027 54.11 -14.01 -33.74
N PRO A 1028 52.99 -13.62 -33.10
CA PRO A 1028 52.73 -13.96 -31.72
C PRO A 1028 52.21 -15.40 -31.55
N LEU A 1029 52.65 -16.11 -30.51
CA LEU A 1029 52.14 -17.42 -30.12
C LEU A 1029 52.32 -17.68 -28.62
N ILE A 1030 51.66 -18.71 -28.10
CA ILE A 1030 51.70 -19.10 -26.68
C ILE A 1030 52.54 -20.37 -26.53
N LEU A 1031 53.63 -20.27 -25.75
CA LEU A 1031 54.44 -21.41 -25.29
C LEU A 1031 54.39 -21.48 -23.77
N ASN A 1032 54.01 -22.63 -23.23
CA ASN A 1032 53.97 -22.90 -21.79
C ASN A 1032 53.23 -21.80 -20.99
N GLY A 1033 52.01 -21.47 -21.41
CA GLY A 1033 51.16 -20.43 -20.83
C GLY A 1033 51.62 -18.98 -21.05
N LYS A 1034 52.75 -18.73 -21.75
CA LYS A 1034 53.28 -17.37 -21.99
C LYS A 1034 53.19 -16.96 -23.46
N ARG A 1035 52.66 -15.76 -23.70
CA ARG A 1035 52.63 -15.14 -25.04
C ARG A 1035 54.03 -14.63 -25.40
N ILE A 1036 54.62 -15.20 -26.43
CA ILE A 1036 55.90 -14.78 -27.01
C ILE A 1036 55.71 -14.34 -28.47
N LYS A 1037 56.70 -13.66 -29.04
CA LYS A 1037 56.71 -13.29 -30.46
C LYS A 1037 57.93 -13.90 -31.14
N ILE A 1038 57.70 -14.59 -32.25
CA ILE A 1038 58.79 -15.10 -33.09
C ILE A 1038 59.09 -14.06 -34.17
N GLN A 1039 60.35 -13.67 -34.29
CA GLN A 1039 60.80 -12.73 -35.31
C GLN A 1039 61.20 -13.43 -36.61
N PHE A 1040 60.69 -12.90 -37.71
CA PHE A 1040 61.04 -13.28 -39.07
C PHE A 1040 61.64 -12.08 -39.81
N THR A 1041 62.61 -12.29 -40.69
CA THR A 1041 62.98 -11.24 -41.65
C THR A 1041 61.81 -11.04 -42.63
N GLY A 1042 61.66 -9.84 -43.20
CA GLY A 1042 60.60 -9.56 -44.16
C GLY A 1042 60.59 -10.53 -45.33
N LYS A 1043 61.79 -10.86 -45.86
CA LYS A 1043 61.95 -11.89 -46.91
C LYS A 1043 61.48 -13.27 -46.47
N HIS A 1044 61.84 -13.73 -45.27
CA HIS A 1044 61.45 -15.05 -44.78
C HIS A 1044 59.94 -15.13 -44.51
N ALA A 1045 59.33 -14.08 -43.97
CA ALA A 1045 57.89 -14.03 -43.75
C ALA A 1045 57.10 -14.17 -45.06
N ILE A 1046 57.53 -13.51 -46.15
CA ILE A 1046 56.92 -13.63 -47.48
C ILE A 1046 57.06 -15.07 -48.00
N ASP A 1047 58.28 -15.63 -47.96
CA ASP A 1047 58.56 -16.98 -48.46
C ASP A 1047 57.74 -18.05 -47.69
N LEU A 1048 57.59 -17.87 -46.37
CA LEU A 1048 56.79 -18.74 -45.49
C LEU A 1048 55.29 -18.68 -45.83
N GLN A 1049 54.72 -17.49 -46.05
CA GLN A 1049 53.32 -17.32 -46.43
C GLN A 1049 53.00 -17.98 -47.77
N SER A 1050 53.85 -17.76 -48.78
CA SER A 1050 53.66 -18.32 -50.12
C SER A 1050 53.79 -19.85 -50.11
N ALA A 1051 54.78 -20.40 -49.40
CA ALA A 1051 54.96 -21.84 -49.30
C ALA A 1051 53.76 -22.55 -48.64
N LEU A 1052 53.19 -21.95 -47.59
CA LEU A 1052 52.04 -22.54 -46.88
C LEU A 1052 50.71 -22.38 -47.62
N ARG A 1053 50.58 -21.39 -48.52
CA ARG A 1053 49.39 -21.19 -49.36
C ARG A 1053 49.25 -22.24 -50.46
N VAL A 1054 50.36 -22.83 -50.88
CA VAL A 1054 50.43 -23.73 -52.05
C VAL A 1054 50.61 -25.21 -51.67
N ALA A 1055 51.17 -25.51 -50.50
CA ALA A 1055 51.26 -26.86 -49.97
C ALA A 1055 49.86 -27.40 -49.57
N GLY A 1056 49.24 -28.19 -50.47
CA GLY A 1056 47.86 -28.71 -50.37
C GLY A 1056 47.48 -29.54 -49.13
N ASP A 1057 46.21 -30.01 -49.12
CA ASP A 1057 45.42 -30.48 -47.95
C ASP A 1057 46.11 -31.35 -46.88
N GLU A 1058 45.60 -31.20 -45.65
CA GLU A 1058 46.04 -31.85 -44.42
C GLU A 1058 46.07 -33.39 -44.51
N ARG A 1059 46.99 -33.98 -43.75
CA ARG A 1059 47.21 -35.43 -43.68
C ARG A 1059 46.03 -36.12 -42.99
N ALA A 1060 45.47 -37.17 -43.60
CA ALA A 1060 44.45 -38.00 -42.94
C ALA A 1060 45.07 -38.84 -41.80
N THR A 1061 44.64 -38.62 -40.57
CA THR A 1061 45.04 -39.36 -39.37
C THR A 1061 44.09 -40.54 -39.11
N THR A 1062 44.59 -41.76 -39.21
CA THR A 1062 43.93 -43.00 -38.75
C THR A 1062 43.97 -43.08 -37.22
N ALA A 1063 42.81 -43.12 -36.56
CA ALA A 1063 42.69 -43.36 -35.12
C ALA A 1063 42.04 -44.72 -34.85
N THR A 1064 42.86 -45.69 -34.44
CA THR A 1064 42.46 -46.97 -33.86
C THR A 1064 42.12 -46.77 -32.37
N VAL A 1065 40.97 -47.31 -31.97
CA VAL A 1065 40.50 -47.43 -30.58
C VAL A 1065 41.27 -48.53 -29.85
N SER A 1066 41.79 -48.26 -28.66
CA SER A 1066 41.89 -49.25 -27.56
C SER A 1066 42.47 -48.66 -26.26
N ASN A 1067 41.67 -48.81 -25.20
CA ASN A 1067 41.90 -48.70 -23.75
C ASN A 1067 42.21 -47.33 -23.12
#